data_AF-A0A2E1SSR4-F1
#
_entry.id   AF-A0A2E1SSR4-F1
#
_cell.length_a   1.000
_cell.length_b   1.000
_cell.length_c   1.000
_cell.angle_alpha   90.00
_cell.angle_beta   90.00
_cell.angle_gamma   90.00
#
_symmetry.space_group_name_H-M   'P 1'
#
loop_
_entity.id
_entity.type
_entity.pdbx_description
1 polymer ?
#
loop_
_entity_poly.entity_id
_entity_poly.type
_entity_poly.pdbx_seq_one_letter_code
_entity_poly.pdbx_strand_id
1 'polypeptide(L)'
;MKSILKTINVSSVSSFALIGMLSILVTACGSDADQNDPRRYDTTGPEITLNTRPEIEENGVITQYAIDKTVELDINQEYVELGAVARDIWDVRNLADQDTQTDEVSPVLIEGSVDSTQVGEYTISYTATDSSNNSNTVTRSIAVKDLSGPVITISGSNPLSVNLDSEFVVPLAFYTDYYDSRVDQDPSDENSEIPIESTNIIGTIDTSTLGVQTLTYIAKDRADNQTVKELTVIVAPDYQDGLEVFKNGELKNSWVLTGYDEQLGWGGCTDSNLCPNLNFGLIDDPEKNRKVVSVDHEEFGYQAGFFFSNDNSFDLRGATSNGILSFEIWSEEGTNINLAVDCPAHPDAGDSVLIEDVGVGGWQEISIPAKDLFTESCFLRNDEIAIIHFFVPGWKGPEFRLDNIEWKCQFFCDGENLPDREVSEWVKVEKTNGYEAPASYDGYDLVWSDEFDSPEIDDTKWNLINAGGGFGNRELQYYRSENASVDNGLLVITADIQRSADDELPNGESFSSAKLTTEGKYDFKHGRVDIRAAVAEGNGMWSAGWMLGANHDEIGWPRCGEVDIFEAVGGVLGGIPQEGRMVHNAYWNTLGPFAPGEFQKSSYSPTPDGGQRAWGERIYNETNDGDTFSNKFHVFSIEWDEEKIRYSIDGVHEEGKDHIFEVGQPCVWGQTPGEPELTCLEQSFDNNFYLILNVAVGGTWPKAPNETTKFPRGMLVDYVRVYQTAAQQAAQ
;
A
#
# COMPACT_ATOMS: atom_id res chain seq x y z
N MET A 1 60.20 18.69 7.71
CA MET A 1 61.58 18.81 7.16
C MET A 1 62.39 17.58 7.53
N LYS A 2 63.24 17.09 6.62
CA LYS A 2 64.48 16.30 6.83
C LYS A 2 64.63 15.43 8.11
N SER A 3 64.34 14.15 7.96
CA SER A 3 65.30 13.02 8.03
C SER A 3 66.67 13.17 8.73
N ILE A 4 67.08 12.05 9.40
CA ILE A 4 68.34 11.30 9.18
C ILE A 4 69.58 11.45 10.13
N LEU A 5 70.03 10.28 10.63
CA LEU A 5 71.41 9.79 11.00
C LEU A 5 72.10 10.03 12.37
N LYS A 6 72.60 8.89 12.91
CA LYS A 6 73.99 8.54 13.36
C LYS A 6 74.38 8.41 14.86
N THR A 7 74.40 7.14 15.32
CA THR A 7 75.58 6.32 15.74
C THR A 7 76.62 6.85 16.76
N ILE A 8 76.98 6.00 17.74
CA ILE A 8 78.36 5.69 18.22
C ILE A 8 78.37 4.31 18.95
N ASN A 9 79.54 3.70 19.16
CA ASN A 9 79.77 2.23 19.27
C ASN A 9 80.92 1.87 20.26
N VAL A 10 81.08 0.57 20.62
CA VAL A 10 82.19 -0.12 21.36
C VAL A 10 82.44 0.32 22.83
N SER A 11 83.00 -0.39 23.83
CA SER A 11 83.74 -1.69 24.04
C SER A 11 83.80 -2.01 25.59
N SER A 12 84.24 -3.16 26.17
CA SER A 12 84.31 -4.60 25.81
C SER A 12 85.04 -5.47 26.89
N VAL A 13 84.72 -6.78 27.03
CA VAL A 13 85.49 -7.93 27.63
C VAL A 13 85.97 -8.01 29.12
N SER A 14 85.30 -8.88 29.91
CA SER A 14 85.79 -10.16 30.52
C SER A 14 86.79 -10.32 31.71
N SER A 15 86.56 -11.40 32.50
CA SER A 15 87.49 -12.53 32.84
C SER A 15 87.85 -12.85 34.31
N PHE A 16 88.05 -14.17 34.57
CA PHE A 16 88.67 -14.89 35.72
C PHE A 16 87.90 -15.05 37.06
N ALA A 17 88.07 -16.11 37.89
CA ALA A 17 88.36 -17.55 37.71
C ALA A 17 88.46 -18.32 39.08
N LEU A 18 88.45 -19.66 39.03
CA LEU A 18 89.38 -20.61 39.72
C LEU A 18 89.02 -21.34 41.07
N ILE A 19 88.99 -22.70 41.02
CA ILE A 19 89.38 -23.76 42.03
C ILE A 19 88.70 -23.76 43.43
N GLY A 20 88.33 -24.87 44.11
CA GLY A 20 88.35 -26.33 43.82
C GLY A 20 89.01 -27.18 44.93
N MET A 21 88.34 -28.23 45.49
CA MET A 21 89.00 -29.41 46.13
C MET A 21 88.08 -30.60 46.55
N LEU A 22 88.72 -31.76 46.70
CA LEU A 22 88.30 -33.17 46.67
C LEU A 22 87.96 -33.82 48.05
N SER A 23 87.16 -34.91 48.09
CA SER A 23 87.22 -36.08 49.03
C SER A 23 86.24 -37.18 48.56
N ILE A 24 86.63 -38.30 47.92
CA ILE A 24 87.21 -39.60 48.39
C ILE A 24 86.17 -40.71 48.74
N LEU A 25 86.47 -41.93 48.25
CA LEU A 25 85.68 -43.17 48.07
C LEU A 25 85.06 -43.88 49.30
N VAL A 26 84.00 -44.68 49.04
CA VAL A 26 83.88 -46.11 49.43
C VAL A 26 83.30 -46.93 48.25
N THR A 27 83.60 -48.24 48.17
CA THR A 27 83.37 -49.12 47.00
C THR A 27 82.47 -50.35 47.31
N ALA A 28 81.84 -50.92 46.26
CA ALA A 28 81.39 -52.32 46.08
C ALA A 28 80.02 -52.80 46.62
N CYS A 29 79.08 -53.10 45.71
CA CYS A 29 78.74 -54.46 45.21
C CYS A 29 77.84 -54.29 43.96
N GLY A 30 78.09 -54.90 42.80
CA GLY A 30 77.59 -56.24 42.42
C GLY A 30 76.16 -56.13 41.87
N SER A 31 75.77 -56.64 40.70
CA SER A 31 76.38 -57.34 39.57
C SER A 31 75.26 -57.58 38.55
N ASP A 32 75.63 -57.90 37.32
CA ASP A 32 74.77 -58.45 36.25
C ASP A 32 73.78 -57.50 35.55
N ALA A 33 73.89 -57.51 34.23
CA ALA A 33 73.01 -56.82 33.31
C ALA A 33 71.83 -57.73 32.96
N ASP A 34 70.62 -57.19 32.98
CA ASP A 34 69.50 -57.73 32.22
C ASP A 34 69.07 -56.69 31.18
N GLN A 35 69.59 -56.83 29.95
CA GLN A 35 69.29 -55.92 28.82
C GLN A 35 68.05 -56.37 28.03
N ASN A 36 67.01 -56.89 28.69
CA ASN A 36 65.81 -57.44 28.03
C ASN A 36 64.48 -57.21 28.77
N ASP A 37 64.35 -56.18 29.63
CA ASP A 37 63.04 -55.74 30.12
C ASP A 37 62.51 -54.55 29.29
N PRO A 38 61.45 -54.73 28.47
CA PRO A 38 60.84 -53.66 27.70
C PRO A 38 59.84 -52.82 28.51
N ARG A 39 59.66 -53.06 29.82
CA ARG A 39 59.03 -52.11 30.76
C ARG A 39 59.92 -50.89 30.99
N ARG A 40 60.18 -50.17 29.89
CA ARG A 40 60.57 -48.77 29.96
C ARG A 40 59.50 -48.07 30.77
N TYR A 41 59.92 -47.35 31.80
CA TYR A 41 59.13 -46.39 32.53
C TYR A 41 58.20 -45.64 31.57
N ASP A 42 56.90 -45.86 31.70
CA ASP A 42 55.97 -44.84 31.26
C ASP A 42 56.21 -43.61 32.14
N THR A 43 56.41 -42.48 31.47
CA THR A 43 56.70 -41.17 32.09
C THR A 43 55.74 -40.11 31.55
N THR A 44 54.61 -40.54 30.99
CA THR A 44 53.69 -39.71 30.22
C THR A 44 52.28 -39.95 30.69
N GLY A 45 51.72 -39.00 31.44
CA GLY A 45 50.35 -39.10 31.94
C GLY A 45 49.29 -39.16 30.82
N PRO A 46 48.08 -39.64 31.13
CA PRO A 46 47.02 -39.89 30.15
C PRO A 46 46.70 -38.71 29.22
N GLU A 47 46.29 -38.99 27.99
CA GLU A 47 45.72 -37.99 27.08
C GLU A 47 44.26 -37.71 27.48
N ILE A 48 43.97 -36.49 27.91
CA ILE A 48 42.63 -36.06 28.32
C ILE A 48 41.97 -35.30 27.16
N THR A 49 40.85 -35.83 26.67
CA THR A 49 39.99 -35.20 25.66
C THR A 49 38.75 -34.63 26.34
N LEU A 50 38.52 -33.33 26.22
CA LEU A 50 37.30 -32.69 26.74
C LEU A 50 36.09 -33.08 25.88
N ASN A 51 34.93 -33.32 26.51
CA ASN A 51 33.69 -33.57 25.78
C ASN A 51 33.12 -32.25 25.24
N THR A 52 32.60 -32.28 24.02
CA THR A 52 32.06 -31.12 23.30
C THR A 52 30.53 -31.22 23.20
N ARG A 53 29.83 -30.11 22.96
CA ARG A 53 28.44 -30.20 22.45
C ARG A 53 28.48 -30.67 20.99
N PRO A 54 27.44 -31.38 20.50
CA PRO A 54 27.27 -31.62 19.07
C PRO A 54 26.76 -30.33 18.39
N GLU A 55 27.43 -29.87 17.35
CA GLU A 55 26.83 -28.94 16.39
C GLU A 55 25.87 -29.71 15.48
N ILE A 56 24.69 -29.13 15.22
CA ILE A 56 23.69 -29.65 14.29
C ILE A 56 23.53 -28.59 13.21
N GLU A 57 24.07 -28.86 12.01
CA GLU A 57 23.72 -28.08 10.83
C GLU A 57 22.25 -28.32 10.43
N GLU A 58 21.66 -27.36 9.72
CA GLU A 58 20.25 -27.27 9.30
C GLU A 58 19.69 -28.51 8.56
N ASN A 59 20.59 -29.41 8.08
CA ASN A 59 20.25 -30.66 7.40
C ASN A 59 20.45 -31.94 8.26
N GLY A 60 20.72 -31.82 9.57
CA GLY A 60 20.76 -32.94 10.51
C GLY A 60 21.96 -33.89 10.37
N VAL A 61 23.03 -33.48 9.69
CA VAL A 61 24.27 -34.26 9.55
C VAL A 61 25.35 -33.68 10.47
N ILE A 62 25.88 -34.49 11.38
CA ILE A 62 26.96 -34.11 12.29
C ILE A 62 28.29 -34.18 11.52
N THR A 63 28.95 -33.05 11.30
CA THR A 63 30.13 -32.92 10.43
C THR A 63 31.45 -32.66 11.16
N GLN A 64 31.44 -32.05 12.35
CA GLN A 64 32.68 -31.71 13.07
C GLN A 64 32.52 -31.68 14.60
N TYR A 65 33.61 -31.98 15.33
CA TYR A 65 33.73 -31.77 16.78
C TYR A 65 34.76 -30.66 17.02
N ALA A 66 34.33 -29.48 17.46
CA ALA A 66 35.23 -28.37 17.82
C ALA A 66 35.78 -28.58 19.25
N ILE A 67 37.11 -28.48 19.42
CA ILE A 67 37.77 -28.71 20.73
C ILE A 67 37.76 -27.41 21.54
N ASP A 68 36.58 -27.00 21.99
CA ASP A 68 36.43 -25.73 22.71
C ASP A 68 37.01 -25.80 24.13
N LYS A 69 38.16 -25.14 24.29
CA LYS A 69 38.81 -24.88 25.58
C LYS A 69 38.18 -23.70 26.33
N THR A 70 37.31 -22.95 25.67
CA THR A 70 36.57 -21.81 26.23
C THR A 70 35.09 -22.00 25.90
N VAL A 71 34.23 -21.87 26.90
CA VAL A 71 32.76 -21.80 26.74
C VAL A 71 32.33 -20.41 27.15
N GLU A 72 31.54 -19.74 26.33
CA GLU A 72 30.87 -18.49 26.71
C GLU A 72 29.47 -18.82 27.26
N LEU A 73 29.06 -18.11 28.30
CA LEU A 73 27.81 -18.32 29.03
C LEU A 73 27.20 -16.95 29.32
N ASP A 74 25.90 -16.77 29.06
CA ASP A 74 25.21 -15.54 29.44
C ASP A 74 25.02 -15.50 30.97
N ILE A 75 24.88 -14.31 31.53
CA ILE A 75 24.66 -14.14 32.96
C ILE A 75 23.32 -14.80 33.37
N ASN A 76 23.30 -15.42 34.54
CA ASN A 76 22.20 -16.25 35.07
C ASN A 76 21.84 -17.51 34.26
N GLN A 77 22.48 -17.79 33.12
CA GLN A 77 22.31 -19.05 32.39
C GLN A 77 22.93 -20.22 33.17
N GLU A 78 22.27 -21.38 33.24
CA GLU A 78 22.80 -22.54 33.97
C GLU A 78 23.95 -23.22 33.20
N TYR A 79 25.14 -23.31 33.83
CA TYR A 79 26.26 -24.06 33.26
C TYR A 79 26.09 -25.57 33.47
N VAL A 80 25.96 -26.31 32.37
CA VAL A 80 25.95 -27.78 32.37
C VAL A 80 27.34 -28.33 32.04
N GLU A 81 27.95 -29.03 33.00
CA GLU A 81 29.25 -29.67 32.82
C GLU A 81 29.20 -30.82 31.80
N LEU A 82 30.08 -30.79 30.80
CA LEU A 82 30.07 -31.75 29.68
C LEU A 82 30.94 -32.99 29.96
N GLY A 83 31.88 -32.90 30.90
CA GLY A 83 32.84 -33.95 31.24
C GLY A 83 34.03 -34.04 30.28
N ALA A 84 34.86 -35.07 30.50
CA ALA A 84 36.01 -35.39 29.68
C ALA A 84 36.29 -36.91 29.71
N VAL A 85 37.02 -37.41 28.72
CA VAL A 85 37.48 -38.80 28.64
C VAL A 85 39.00 -38.81 28.60
N ALA A 86 39.62 -39.60 29.48
CA ALA A 86 41.06 -39.85 29.46
C ALA A 86 41.38 -41.19 28.80
N ARG A 87 42.50 -41.26 28.08
CA ARG A 87 43.04 -42.49 27.50
C ARG A 87 44.55 -42.52 27.70
N ASP A 88 45.07 -43.65 28.16
CA ASP A 88 46.49 -43.94 28.03
C ASP A 88 46.79 -44.38 26.58
N ILE A 89 47.95 -43.98 26.07
CA ILE A 89 48.44 -44.30 24.72
C ILE A 89 49.63 -45.27 24.75
N TRP A 90 50.12 -45.69 25.93
CA TRP A 90 51.26 -46.59 26.09
C TRP A 90 50.92 -48.09 25.99
N ASP A 91 50.01 -48.43 25.08
CA ASP A 91 49.60 -49.81 24.81
C ASP A 91 50.77 -50.60 24.17
N VAL A 92 51.37 -51.51 24.93
CA VAL A 92 52.49 -52.34 24.45
C VAL A 92 51.95 -53.38 23.46
N ARG A 93 51.92 -53.04 22.16
CA ARG A 93 51.49 -53.93 21.07
C ARG A 93 52.35 -55.20 20.98
N ASN A 94 51.98 -56.21 21.76
CA ASN A 94 52.53 -57.56 21.72
C ASN A 94 51.53 -58.49 21.00
N LEU A 95 51.87 -58.94 19.80
CA LEU A 95 51.02 -59.75 18.91
C LEU A 95 50.79 -61.21 19.39
N ALA A 96 50.89 -61.46 20.70
CA ALA A 96 50.77 -62.76 21.32
C ALA A 96 49.99 -62.77 22.64
N ASP A 97 49.54 -61.60 23.13
CA ASP A 97 48.67 -61.53 24.31
C ASP A 97 47.20 -61.32 23.90
N GLN A 98 46.29 -61.95 24.66
CA GLN A 98 44.85 -61.70 24.59
C GLN A 98 44.34 -61.04 25.88
N ASP A 99 45.24 -60.48 26.69
CA ASP A 99 44.83 -59.59 27.77
C ASP A 99 44.22 -58.29 27.18
N THR A 100 42.92 -58.12 27.38
CA THR A 100 42.16 -56.91 26.98
C THR A 100 42.17 -55.87 28.11
N GLN A 101 43.20 -55.90 28.95
CA GLN A 101 43.38 -54.99 30.07
C GLN A 101 44.03 -53.71 29.56
N THR A 102 43.18 -52.81 29.04
CA THR A 102 43.51 -51.39 28.97
C THR A 102 43.97 -50.97 30.36
N ASP A 103 45.16 -50.39 30.49
CA ASP A 103 45.65 -49.87 31.76
C ASP A 103 44.58 -48.95 32.40
N GLU A 104 44.25 -49.21 33.68
CA GLU A 104 43.15 -48.52 34.35
C GLU A 104 43.53 -47.06 34.62
N VAL A 105 43.15 -46.18 33.70
CA VAL A 105 43.14 -44.73 33.93
C VAL A 105 42.08 -44.41 34.98
N SER A 106 42.43 -43.58 35.97
CA SER A 106 41.47 -43.11 36.97
C SER A 106 40.26 -42.42 36.30
N PRO A 107 39.04 -42.53 36.86
CA PRO A 107 37.94 -41.64 36.47
C PRO A 107 38.42 -40.19 36.50
N VAL A 108 38.07 -39.40 35.47
CA VAL A 108 38.54 -38.02 35.37
C VAL A 108 37.99 -37.21 36.54
N LEU A 109 38.89 -36.68 37.37
CA LEU A 109 38.54 -35.79 38.47
C LEU A 109 38.25 -34.41 37.88
N ILE A 110 37.06 -33.88 38.17
CA ILE A 110 36.61 -32.55 37.74
C ILE A 110 36.62 -31.63 38.97
N GLU A 111 37.39 -30.54 38.91
CA GLU A 111 37.51 -29.56 39.99
C GLU A 111 37.26 -28.13 39.47
N GLY A 112 36.54 -27.34 40.26
CA GLY A 112 36.10 -25.99 39.90
C GLY A 112 34.58 -25.85 39.98
N SER A 113 34.11 -24.61 39.87
CA SER A 113 32.68 -24.25 39.84
C SER A 113 32.50 -22.97 39.05
N VAL A 114 31.37 -22.85 38.36
CA VAL A 114 30.95 -21.61 37.68
C VAL A 114 29.87 -20.96 38.55
N ASP A 115 30.01 -19.67 38.82
CA ASP A 115 28.92 -18.86 39.35
C ASP A 115 28.37 -18.01 38.20
N SER A 116 27.26 -18.45 37.59
CA SER A 116 26.67 -17.74 36.46
C SER A 116 25.98 -16.43 36.87
N THR A 117 25.82 -16.15 38.17
CA THR A 117 25.25 -14.88 38.65
C THR A 117 26.27 -13.74 38.67
N GLN A 118 27.55 -14.02 38.39
CA GLN A 118 28.64 -13.05 38.38
C GLN A 118 29.48 -13.14 37.10
N VAL A 119 29.56 -12.04 36.35
CA VAL A 119 30.45 -11.88 35.18
C VAL A 119 31.91 -12.13 35.56
N GLY A 120 32.59 -13.00 34.80
CA GLY A 120 33.97 -13.39 35.06
C GLY A 120 34.44 -14.63 34.31
N GLU A 121 35.75 -14.89 34.38
CA GLU A 121 36.38 -16.11 33.86
C GLU A 121 36.51 -17.15 34.99
N TYR A 122 35.84 -18.28 34.82
CA TYR A 122 35.91 -19.44 35.70
C TYR A 122 36.75 -20.53 35.03
N THR A 123 37.41 -21.38 35.82
CA THR A 123 38.23 -22.49 35.27
C THR A 123 37.81 -23.81 35.87
N ILE A 124 37.41 -24.75 35.00
CA ILE A 124 37.20 -26.16 35.35
C ILE A 124 38.45 -26.94 34.96
N SER A 125 38.97 -27.73 35.89
CA SER A 125 40.17 -28.56 35.72
C SER A 125 39.78 -30.04 35.67
N TYR A 126 40.36 -30.75 34.70
CA TYR A 126 40.12 -32.17 34.45
C TYR A 126 41.45 -32.90 34.63
N THR A 127 41.57 -33.71 35.67
CA THR A 127 42.80 -34.43 36.02
C THR A 127 42.58 -35.94 35.91
N ALA A 128 43.52 -36.64 35.28
CA ALA A 128 43.53 -38.10 35.18
C ALA A 128 44.94 -38.64 35.43
N THR A 129 45.00 -39.81 36.06
CA THR A 129 46.25 -40.47 36.47
C THR A 129 46.23 -41.92 35.99
N ASP A 130 47.34 -42.40 35.46
CA ASP A 130 47.53 -43.80 35.04
C ASP A 130 47.92 -44.74 36.19
N SER A 131 48.06 -46.03 35.86
CA SER A 131 48.50 -47.10 36.77
C SER A 131 49.96 -46.94 37.24
N SER A 132 50.76 -46.12 36.55
CA SER A 132 52.16 -45.78 36.88
C SER A 132 52.30 -44.53 37.76
N ASN A 133 51.18 -43.88 38.12
CA ASN A 133 51.08 -42.59 38.82
C ASN A 133 51.60 -41.37 38.03
N ASN A 134 51.70 -41.40 36.69
CA ASN A 134 51.83 -40.15 35.95
C ASN A 134 50.44 -39.51 35.82
N SER A 135 50.37 -38.19 35.98
CA SER A 135 49.12 -37.44 35.90
C SER A 135 49.20 -36.36 34.83
N ASN A 136 48.06 -36.09 34.20
CA ASN A 136 47.88 -34.98 33.29
C ASN A 136 46.68 -34.15 33.73
N THR A 137 46.68 -32.86 33.40
CA THR A 137 45.59 -31.94 33.71
C THR A 137 45.33 -31.04 32.52
N VAL A 138 44.08 -30.99 32.07
CA VAL A 138 43.58 -30.08 31.04
C VAL A 138 42.54 -29.17 31.68
N THR A 139 42.47 -27.91 31.26
CA THR A 139 41.50 -26.94 31.76
C THR A 139 40.52 -26.50 30.68
N ARG A 140 39.35 -26.05 31.13
CA ARG A 140 38.32 -25.34 30.35
C ARG A 140 38.07 -23.98 31.02
N SER A 141 38.14 -22.89 30.25
CA SER A 141 37.67 -21.58 30.68
C SER A 141 36.18 -21.48 30.44
N ILE A 142 35.44 -20.91 31.39
CA ILE A 142 34.03 -20.54 31.24
C ILE A 142 33.95 -19.03 31.42
N ALA A 143 33.66 -18.31 30.34
CA ALA A 143 33.51 -16.87 30.34
C ALA A 143 32.03 -16.53 30.56
N VAL A 144 31.67 -16.19 31.80
CA VAL A 144 30.35 -15.63 32.10
C VAL A 144 30.39 -14.17 31.70
N LYS A 145 29.54 -13.79 30.76
CA LYS A 145 29.44 -12.44 30.19
C LYS A 145 27.99 -11.99 30.23
N ASP A 146 27.80 -10.69 30.14
CA ASP A 146 26.51 -10.12 29.75
C ASP A 146 26.43 -10.13 28.22
N LEU A 147 25.47 -10.89 27.67
CA LEU A 147 25.23 -11.01 26.23
C LEU A 147 23.86 -10.43 25.82
N SER A 148 23.14 -9.84 26.77
CA SER A 148 21.77 -9.34 26.59
C SER A 148 21.77 -7.83 26.35
N GLY A 149 21.07 -7.37 25.31
CA GLY A 149 20.96 -5.94 25.03
C GLY A 149 19.99 -5.20 25.98
N PRO A 150 20.14 -3.87 26.16
CA PRO A 150 19.26 -3.07 27.01
C PRO A 150 17.83 -2.97 26.46
N VAL A 151 16.82 -2.75 27.30
CA VAL A 151 15.42 -2.59 26.88
C VAL A 151 15.13 -1.13 26.54
N ILE A 152 14.63 -0.84 25.33
CA ILE A 152 14.29 0.52 24.87
C ILE A 152 12.79 0.81 25.05
N THR A 153 12.49 1.92 25.72
CA THR A 153 11.14 2.49 25.87
C THR A 153 11.08 3.82 25.12
N ILE A 154 10.11 3.98 24.21
CA ILE A 154 9.87 5.22 23.47
C ILE A 154 8.61 5.88 24.04
N SER A 155 8.64 7.19 24.27
CA SER A 155 7.51 7.93 24.83
C SER A 155 6.42 8.17 23.79
N GLY A 156 5.17 7.90 24.13
CA GLY A 156 4.03 8.10 23.24
C GLY A 156 3.77 6.90 22.32
N SER A 157 2.93 7.10 21.31
CA SER A 157 2.41 6.04 20.46
C SER A 157 3.42 5.46 19.48
N ASN A 158 3.30 4.17 19.19
CA ASN A 158 3.95 3.51 18.06
C ASN A 158 2.93 2.56 17.38
N PRO A 159 2.47 2.83 16.15
CA PRO A 159 2.81 3.97 15.30
C PRO A 159 2.36 5.34 15.85
N LEU A 160 3.07 6.40 15.44
CA LEU A 160 2.78 7.79 15.76
C LEU A 160 2.18 8.51 14.54
N SER A 161 0.97 9.06 14.66
CA SER A 161 0.36 9.88 13.61
C SER A 161 0.79 11.35 13.71
N VAL A 162 1.07 11.98 12.56
CA VAL A 162 1.55 13.37 12.44
C VAL A 162 0.89 14.04 11.23
N ASN A 163 0.41 15.27 11.41
CA ASN A 163 -0.28 15.99 10.33
C ASN A 163 0.72 16.52 9.29
N LEU A 164 0.32 16.54 8.02
CA LEU A 164 1.07 17.09 6.89
C LEU A 164 1.49 18.53 7.16
N ASP A 165 2.71 18.89 6.78
CA ASP A 165 3.35 20.20 6.98
C ASP A 165 3.45 20.69 8.45
N SER A 166 3.14 19.83 9.43
CA SER A 166 3.26 20.17 10.86
C SER A 166 4.71 20.08 11.38
N GLU A 167 4.97 20.71 12.53
CA GLU A 167 6.29 20.64 13.19
C GLU A 167 6.45 19.29 13.91
N PHE A 168 7.34 18.43 13.40
CA PHE A 168 7.64 17.15 14.02
C PHE A 168 8.64 17.28 15.19
N VAL A 169 8.27 16.75 16.35
CA VAL A 169 9.13 16.64 17.52
C VAL A 169 9.50 15.17 17.71
N VAL A 170 10.80 14.85 17.65
CA VAL A 170 11.31 13.48 17.92
C VAL A 170 10.92 13.08 19.35
N PRO A 171 10.20 11.96 19.54
CA PRO A 171 9.85 11.49 20.88
C PRO A 171 11.05 11.20 21.76
N LEU A 172 10.89 11.40 23.07
CA LEU A 172 11.90 11.02 24.05
C LEU A 172 11.93 9.50 24.16
N ALA A 173 13.12 8.91 24.10
CA ALA A 173 13.31 7.49 24.37
C ALA A 173 14.32 7.29 25.49
N PHE A 174 14.11 6.24 26.26
CA PHE A 174 14.95 5.82 27.37
C PHE A 174 15.33 4.36 27.16
N TYR A 175 16.39 3.92 27.83
CA TYR A 175 16.68 2.51 27.98
C TYR A 175 16.96 2.15 29.42
N THR A 176 16.60 0.92 29.80
CA THR A 176 16.99 0.29 31.05
C THR A 176 17.88 -0.90 30.76
N ASP A 177 18.78 -1.17 31.68
CA ASP A 177 19.69 -2.29 31.67
C ASP A 177 19.69 -2.86 33.10
N TYR A 178 19.38 -4.15 33.23
CA TYR A 178 19.27 -4.83 34.50
C TYR A 178 20.64 -5.12 35.14
N TYR A 179 21.75 -4.98 34.40
CA TYR A 179 23.10 -5.32 34.83
C TYR A 179 24.03 -4.10 34.86
N ASP A 180 23.82 -3.07 34.04
CA ASP A 180 24.63 -1.85 34.05
C ASP A 180 24.12 -0.70 34.94
N SER A 181 24.00 -0.98 36.25
CA SER A 181 23.85 0.11 37.23
C SER A 181 25.04 1.08 37.18
N ARG A 182 24.78 2.36 37.51
CA ARG A 182 25.75 3.46 37.38
C ARG A 182 26.98 3.25 38.28
N VAL A 183 28.03 4.03 38.02
CA VAL A 183 29.27 4.06 38.83
C VAL A 183 29.07 4.69 40.24
N ASP A 184 27.82 4.84 40.70
CA ASP A 184 27.50 5.14 42.09
C ASP A 184 27.14 3.82 42.81
N GLN A 185 27.69 3.61 44.01
CA GLN A 185 27.49 2.37 44.77
C GLN A 185 26.20 2.44 45.61
N ASP A 186 25.11 2.88 45.01
CA ASP A 186 23.79 2.89 45.64
C ASP A 186 22.92 1.76 45.06
N PRO A 187 22.77 0.61 45.76
CA PRO A 187 21.91 -0.49 45.34
C PRO A 187 20.41 -0.19 45.50
N SER A 188 20.01 1.08 45.49
CA SER A 188 18.62 1.52 45.32
C SER A 188 18.31 2.11 43.94
N ASP A 189 19.32 2.22 43.06
CA ASP A 189 19.20 2.75 41.68
C ASP A 189 18.98 1.66 40.60
N GLU A 190 18.59 0.44 41.01
CA GLU A 190 18.19 -0.70 40.16
C GLU A 190 16.87 -0.44 39.41
N ASN A 191 16.91 0.46 38.41
CA ASN A 191 15.98 0.73 37.30
C ASN A 191 16.09 2.20 36.79
N SER A 192 17.26 2.84 36.89
CA SER A 192 17.46 4.18 36.35
C SER A 192 17.30 4.23 34.82
N GLU A 193 16.16 4.71 34.33
CA GLU A 193 15.94 5.04 32.91
C GLU A 193 17.02 6.00 32.39
N ILE A 194 17.78 5.56 31.38
CA ILE A 194 18.85 6.36 30.74
C ILE A 194 18.30 6.94 29.44
N PRO A 195 18.28 8.27 29.24
CA PRO A 195 17.79 8.87 28.00
C PRO A 195 18.72 8.53 26.82
N ILE A 196 18.14 8.16 25.67
CA ILE A 196 18.87 7.94 24.43
C ILE A 196 19.31 9.29 23.85
N GLU A 197 20.62 9.46 23.63
CA GLU A 197 21.17 10.66 23.00
C GLU A 197 20.79 10.74 21.51
N SER A 198 20.58 11.96 20.99
CA SER A 198 20.15 12.18 19.60
C SER A 198 21.12 11.68 18.53
N THR A 199 22.38 11.39 18.89
CA THR A 199 23.36 10.73 18.00
C THR A 199 23.08 9.26 17.77
N ASN A 200 22.25 8.63 18.60
CA ASN A 200 21.83 7.23 18.51
C ASN A 200 20.40 7.08 17.97
N ILE A 201 19.83 8.16 17.41
CA ILE A 201 18.56 8.17 16.69
C ILE A 201 18.91 8.32 15.20
N ILE A 202 18.54 7.32 14.39
CA ILE A 202 18.82 7.27 12.95
C ILE A 202 17.52 7.50 12.19
N GLY A 203 17.60 8.31 11.13
CA GLY A 203 16.47 8.71 10.30
C GLY A 203 16.09 10.17 10.49
N THR A 204 15.17 10.64 9.65
CA THR A 204 14.58 11.98 9.69
C THR A 204 13.15 11.88 9.19
N ILE A 205 12.21 12.51 9.89
CA ILE A 205 10.83 12.62 9.43
C ILE A 205 10.68 13.91 8.60
N ASP A 206 10.18 13.77 7.37
CA ASP A 206 9.76 14.87 6.51
C ASP A 206 8.23 14.95 6.53
N THR A 207 7.68 15.90 7.29
CA THR A 207 6.23 16.12 7.37
C THR A 207 5.62 16.72 6.11
N SER A 208 6.42 17.15 5.13
CA SER A 208 5.91 17.57 3.81
C SER A 208 5.71 16.40 2.84
N THR A 209 6.16 15.19 3.20
CA THR A 209 6.00 13.97 2.41
C THR A 209 5.01 13.01 3.09
N LEU A 210 3.87 12.78 2.43
CA LEU A 210 2.86 11.82 2.88
C LEU A 210 3.37 10.38 2.94
N GLY A 211 2.84 9.60 3.89
CA GLY A 211 3.05 8.16 4.00
C GLY A 211 3.76 7.75 5.29
N VAL A 212 4.20 6.49 5.30
CA VAL A 212 4.86 5.86 6.45
C VAL A 212 6.37 6.09 6.38
N GLN A 213 6.95 6.56 7.47
CA GLN A 213 8.37 6.84 7.66
C GLN A 213 8.84 6.22 8.98
N THR A 214 10.14 6.01 9.16
CA THR A 214 10.69 5.30 10.35
C THR A 214 11.81 6.10 11.01
N LEU A 215 11.83 6.11 12.35
CA LEU A 215 13.00 6.47 13.14
C LEU A 215 13.51 5.24 13.90
N THR A 216 14.82 5.02 13.86
CA THR A 216 15.48 3.89 14.50
C THR A 216 16.26 4.37 15.73
N TYR A 217 15.87 3.91 16.92
CA TYR A 217 16.55 4.18 18.18
C TYR A 217 17.53 3.06 18.50
N ILE A 218 18.75 3.42 18.91
CA ILE A 218 19.80 2.46 19.27
C ILE A 218 20.24 2.71 20.71
N ALA A 219 20.27 1.66 21.51
CA ALA A 219 20.87 1.66 22.84
C ALA A 219 21.96 0.60 22.93
N LYS A 220 22.97 0.88 23.76
CA LYS A 220 24.05 -0.05 24.09
C LYS A 220 24.33 -0.03 25.58
N ASP A 221 24.67 -1.20 26.10
CA ASP A 221 25.20 -1.39 27.45
C ASP A 221 26.74 -1.15 27.50
N ARG A 222 27.38 -1.49 28.63
CA ARG A 222 28.85 -1.46 28.78
C ARG A 222 29.58 -2.69 28.23
N ALA A 223 28.87 -3.77 27.89
CA ALA A 223 29.40 -4.97 27.24
C ALA A 223 29.42 -4.84 25.68
N ASP A 224 28.95 -3.70 25.16
CA ASP A 224 28.75 -3.38 23.74
C ASP A 224 27.58 -4.12 23.07
N ASN A 225 26.74 -4.86 23.81
CA ASN A 225 25.51 -5.44 23.24
C ASN A 225 24.55 -4.30 22.87
N GLN A 226 23.77 -4.53 21.81
CA GLN A 226 23.02 -3.46 21.15
C GLN A 226 21.57 -3.87 20.95
N THR A 227 20.67 -3.03 21.41
CA THR A 227 19.24 -3.10 21.07
C THR A 227 18.91 -2.03 20.05
N VAL A 228 18.02 -2.37 19.13
CA VAL A 228 17.49 -1.50 18.09
C VAL A 228 15.96 -1.54 18.19
N LYS A 229 15.32 -0.37 18.22
CA LYS A 229 13.85 -0.26 18.26
C LYS A 229 13.39 0.79 17.27
N GLU A 230 12.34 0.48 16.51
CA GLU A 230 11.83 1.37 15.46
C GLU A 230 10.52 2.04 15.89
N LEU A 231 10.42 3.33 15.58
CA LEU A 231 9.21 4.12 15.68
C LEU A 231 8.67 4.35 14.27
N THR A 232 7.48 3.82 14.01
CA THR A 232 6.73 4.08 12.78
C THR A 232 6.02 5.42 12.91
N VAL A 233 6.22 6.31 11.94
CA VAL A 233 5.60 7.64 11.89
C VAL A 233 4.75 7.74 10.63
N ILE A 234 3.47 8.08 10.79
CA ILE A 234 2.49 8.19 9.72
C ILE A 234 2.24 9.67 9.46
N VAL A 235 2.69 10.17 8.31
CA VAL A 235 2.41 11.55 7.86
C VAL A 235 1.18 11.56 6.97
N ALA A 236 0.12 12.22 7.42
CA ALA A 236 -1.19 12.29 6.74
C ALA A 236 -1.78 13.71 6.80
N PRO A 237 -2.65 14.14 5.87
CA PRO A 237 -3.39 15.40 5.99
C PRO A 237 -4.36 15.37 7.19
N ASP A 238 -4.92 16.52 7.55
CA ASP A 238 -5.98 16.60 8.57
C ASP A 238 -7.17 15.69 8.20
N TYR A 239 -7.49 14.71 9.05
CA TYR A 239 -8.67 13.87 8.91
C TYR A 239 -9.95 14.71 9.10
N GLN A 240 -10.87 14.65 8.13
CA GLN A 240 -12.09 15.48 8.10
C GLN A 240 -13.34 14.74 8.58
N ASP A 241 -13.35 13.41 8.51
CA ASP A 241 -14.51 12.56 8.82
C ASP A 241 -14.09 11.23 9.46
N GLY A 242 -15.01 10.55 10.14
CA GLY A 242 -14.72 9.27 10.79
C GLY A 242 -15.94 8.42 11.17
N LEU A 243 -15.84 7.12 10.87
CA LEU A 243 -16.85 6.12 11.24
C LEU A 243 -16.58 5.65 12.67
N GLU A 244 -17.40 6.12 13.59
CA GLU A 244 -17.32 5.74 15.00
C GLU A 244 -17.73 4.27 15.19
N VAL A 245 -16.90 3.48 15.87
CA VAL A 245 -17.17 2.08 16.28
C VAL A 245 -17.59 2.06 17.75
N PHE A 246 -16.74 2.62 18.61
CA PHE A 246 -17.00 2.79 20.04
C PHE A 246 -16.46 4.14 20.51
N LYS A 247 -17.34 5.03 20.99
CA LYS A 247 -16.93 6.38 21.38
C LYS A 247 -17.82 6.91 22.48
N ASN A 248 -17.23 7.67 23.41
CA ASN A 248 -17.94 8.23 24.57
C ASN A 248 -18.65 7.20 25.47
N GLY A 249 -18.16 5.95 25.49
CA GLY A 249 -18.68 4.89 26.36
C GLY A 249 -19.84 4.07 25.79
N GLU A 250 -20.12 4.19 24.50
CA GLU A 250 -21.16 3.41 23.81
C GLU A 250 -20.71 2.94 22.42
N LEU A 251 -21.21 1.77 22.02
CA LEU A 251 -21.11 1.29 20.64
C LEU A 251 -21.97 2.17 19.74
N LYS A 252 -21.43 2.53 18.57
CA LYS A 252 -22.07 3.43 17.60
C LYS A 252 -22.64 2.64 16.42
N ASN A 253 -23.39 3.30 15.54
CA ASN A 253 -23.81 2.84 14.21
C ASN A 253 -24.33 1.38 14.08
N SER A 254 -24.87 0.79 15.17
CA SER A 254 -25.28 -0.63 15.30
C SER A 254 -24.15 -1.67 15.39
N TRP A 255 -22.91 -1.24 15.68
CA TRP A 255 -21.78 -2.14 15.96
C TRP A 255 -22.08 -3.05 17.17
N VAL A 256 -21.65 -4.31 17.07
CA VAL A 256 -21.83 -5.36 18.08
C VAL A 256 -20.46 -5.90 18.48
N LEU A 257 -20.20 -5.93 19.79
CA LEU A 257 -19.02 -6.56 20.38
C LEU A 257 -19.30 -8.06 20.62
N THR A 258 -18.46 -8.93 20.06
CA THR A 258 -18.61 -10.40 20.13
C THR A 258 -17.26 -11.05 20.45
N GLY A 259 -17.22 -11.97 21.40
CA GLY A 259 -16.04 -12.80 21.68
C GLY A 259 -16.02 -14.09 20.85
N TYR A 260 -14.88 -14.76 20.75
CA TYR A 260 -14.73 -16.11 20.18
C TYR A 260 -13.66 -16.89 20.95
N ASP A 261 -13.80 -18.22 20.98
CA ASP A 261 -13.02 -19.08 21.86
C ASP A 261 -12.70 -20.45 21.21
N GLU A 262 -11.44 -20.87 21.27
CA GLU A 262 -10.97 -22.16 20.73
C GLU A 262 -11.70 -23.37 21.36
N GLN A 263 -12.04 -23.33 22.66
CA GLN A 263 -12.77 -24.42 23.33
C GLN A 263 -14.22 -24.55 22.84
N LEU A 264 -14.78 -23.50 22.23
CA LEU A 264 -16.06 -23.55 21.52
C LEU A 264 -15.91 -24.03 20.06
N GLY A 265 -14.70 -24.38 19.63
CA GLY A 265 -14.36 -24.67 18.24
C GLY A 265 -14.39 -23.41 17.37
N TRP A 266 -13.90 -22.28 17.91
CA TRP A 266 -13.97 -20.95 17.29
C TRP A 266 -15.40 -20.38 17.16
N GLY A 267 -16.33 -20.89 17.96
CA GLY A 267 -17.69 -20.35 18.04
C GLY A 267 -17.73 -18.98 18.72
N GLY A 268 -18.55 -18.07 18.17
CA GLY A 268 -18.77 -16.74 18.73
C GLY A 268 -19.71 -16.74 19.95
N CYS A 269 -19.47 -15.81 20.88
CA CYS A 269 -20.24 -15.57 22.10
C CYS A 269 -20.57 -14.07 22.24
N THR A 270 -21.82 -13.74 22.60
CA THR A 270 -22.27 -12.34 22.81
C THR A 270 -22.40 -11.95 24.29
N ASP A 271 -21.97 -12.83 25.18
CA ASP A 271 -21.94 -12.68 26.63
C ASP A 271 -20.69 -13.40 27.14
N SER A 272 -19.86 -12.75 27.96
CA SER A 272 -18.61 -13.34 28.46
C SER A 272 -18.83 -14.60 29.29
N ASN A 273 -20.00 -14.76 29.93
CA ASN A 273 -20.35 -15.99 30.65
C ASN A 273 -20.52 -17.22 29.71
N LEU A 274 -20.50 -17.00 28.39
CA LEU A 274 -20.56 -18.05 27.38
C LEU A 274 -19.21 -18.33 26.69
N CYS A 275 -18.16 -17.53 26.93
CA CYS A 275 -16.80 -17.76 26.44
C CYS A 275 -15.89 -18.25 27.58
N PRO A 276 -15.45 -19.53 27.57
CA PRO A 276 -14.69 -20.13 28.68
C PRO A 276 -13.38 -19.43 29.09
N ASN A 277 -12.65 -18.84 28.14
CA ASN A 277 -11.31 -18.29 28.37
C ASN A 277 -11.24 -16.76 28.29
N LEU A 278 -12.35 -16.10 27.93
CA LEU A 278 -12.38 -14.68 27.58
C LEU A 278 -13.48 -13.94 28.34
N ASN A 279 -13.06 -13.08 29.26
CA ASN A 279 -13.96 -12.10 29.85
C ASN A 279 -13.88 -10.80 29.05
N PHE A 280 -15.02 -10.28 28.60
CA PHE A 280 -15.09 -9.04 27.82
C PHE A 280 -16.40 -8.30 28.09
N GLY A 281 -16.38 -6.97 27.99
CA GLY A 281 -17.58 -6.16 28.13
C GLY A 281 -17.30 -4.68 28.35
N LEU A 282 -18.35 -3.93 28.75
CA LEU A 282 -18.22 -2.50 29.04
C LEU A 282 -18.14 -2.25 30.54
N ILE A 283 -16.99 -1.75 31.00
CA ILE A 283 -16.74 -1.36 32.41
C ILE A 283 -16.65 0.16 32.55
N ASP A 284 -16.92 0.70 33.74
CA ASP A 284 -16.71 2.12 34.04
C ASP A 284 -15.22 2.37 34.36
N ASP A 285 -14.53 3.17 33.54
CA ASP A 285 -13.12 3.52 33.77
C ASP A 285 -13.00 4.82 34.60
N PRO A 286 -12.21 4.81 35.70
CA PRO A 286 -12.10 5.95 36.60
C PRO A 286 -11.22 7.10 36.07
N GLU A 287 -10.35 6.85 35.09
CA GLU A 287 -9.49 7.88 34.49
C GLU A 287 -10.24 8.61 33.37
N LYS A 288 -10.90 7.85 32.47
CA LYS A 288 -11.74 8.39 31.40
C LYS A 288 -13.08 8.96 31.90
N ASN A 289 -13.54 8.55 33.09
CA ASN A 289 -14.84 8.90 33.68
C ASN A 289 -16.02 8.61 32.73
N ARG A 290 -15.93 7.49 32.00
CA ARG A 290 -16.93 6.94 31.09
C ARG A 290 -16.70 5.44 30.95
N LYS A 291 -17.56 4.76 30.20
CA LYS A 291 -17.34 3.35 29.91
C LYS A 291 -16.22 3.15 28.88
N VAL A 292 -15.54 2.03 29.00
CA VAL A 292 -14.55 1.54 28.03
C VAL A 292 -14.84 0.07 27.76
N VAL A 293 -14.40 -0.45 26.61
CA VAL A 293 -14.37 -1.89 26.37
C VAL A 293 -13.21 -2.46 27.19
N SER A 294 -13.45 -3.49 27.99
CA SER A 294 -12.43 -4.22 28.76
C SER A 294 -12.43 -5.67 28.30
N VAL A 295 -11.23 -6.26 28.24
CA VAL A 295 -10.98 -7.63 27.79
C VAL A 295 -9.86 -8.24 28.65
N ASP A 296 -10.11 -9.44 29.18
CA ASP A 296 -9.19 -10.21 30.03
C ASP A 296 -9.20 -11.69 29.60
N HIS A 297 -8.03 -12.31 29.55
CA HIS A 297 -7.83 -13.71 29.14
C HIS A 297 -7.57 -14.58 30.37
N GLU A 298 -8.57 -15.35 30.79
CA GLU A 298 -8.61 -15.92 32.14
C GLU A 298 -7.75 -17.20 32.33
N GLU A 299 -7.57 -18.02 31.29
CA GLU A 299 -6.84 -19.29 31.35
C GLU A 299 -5.58 -19.34 30.46
N PHE A 300 -4.66 -20.27 30.76
CA PHE A 300 -3.45 -20.52 29.98
C PHE A 300 -3.67 -21.61 28.93
N GLY A 301 -3.12 -21.42 27.72
CA GLY A 301 -2.92 -22.48 26.74
C GLY A 301 -4.08 -22.74 25.78
N TYR A 302 -5.07 -21.84 25.74
CA TYR A 302 -6.13 -21.79 24.75
C TYR A 302 -6.12 -20.43 24.06
N GLN A 303 -6.56 -20.37 22.80
CA GLN A 303 -6.67 -19.12 22.05
C GLN A 303 -8.09 -18.55 22.11
N ALA A 304 -8.19 -17.24 22.31
CA ALA A 304 -9.44 -16.51 22.28
C ALA A 304 -9.22 -15.07 21.78
N GLY A 305 -10.31 -14.40 21.45
CA GLY A 305 -10.27 -13.00 21.05
C GLY A 305 -11.67 -12.44 20.86
N PHE A 306 -11.76 -11.22 20.37
CA PHE A 306 -13.04 -10.57 20.15
C PHE A 306 -13.02 -9.77 18.86
N PHE A 307 -14.21 -9.38 18.42
CA PHE A 307 -14.38 -8.50 17.30
C PHE A 307 -15.54 -7.53 17.48
N PHE A 308 -15.47 -6.44 16.72
CA PHE A 308 -16.62 -5.61 16.42
C PHE A 308 -17.14 -5.99 15.03
N SER A 309 -18.43 -6.26 14.91
CA SER A 309 -19.13 -6.54 13.65
C SER A 309 -20.33 -5.62 13.48
N ASN A 310 -20.76 -5.37 12.25
CA ASN A 310 -21.94 -4.55 11.97
C ASN A 310 -22.71 -5.11 10.77
N ASP A 311 -24.02 -5.32 10.94
CA ASP A 311 -24.88 -5.88 9.89
C ASP A 311 -25.32 -4.81 8.85
N ASN A 312 -24.96 -3.54 9.05
CA ASN A 312 -25.16 -2.48 8.07
C ASN A 312 -23.99 -2.44 7.07
N SER A 313 -24.28 -2.01 5.84
CA SER A 313 -23.28 -1.82 4.77
C SER A 313 -22.49 -0.52 4.95
N PHE A 314 -21.16 -0.59 5.04
CA PHE A 314 -20.27 0.58 5.07
C PHE A 314 -19.29 0.55 3.90
N ASP A 315 -19.07 1.69 3.24
CA ASP A 315 -18.06 1.82 2.18
C ASP A 315 -16.74 2.33 2.77
N LEU A 316 -15.85 1.40 3.14
CA LEU A 316 -14.52 1.74 3.65
C LEU A 316 -13.46 1.86 2.54
N ARG A 317 -13.82 1.88 1.24
CA ARG A 317 -12.83 2.00 0.14
C ARG A 317 -12.08 3.34 0.17
N GLY A 318 -12.75 4.41 0.62
CA GLY A 318 -12.09 5.69 0.92
C GLY A 318 -11.05 5.57 2.03
N ALA A 319 -11.35 4.76 3.06
CA ALA A 319 -10.42 4.45 4.14
C ALA A 319 -9.23 3.61 3.65
N THR A 320 -9.43 2.55 2.86
CA THR A 320 -8.31 1.66 2.43
C THR A 320 -7.17 2.43 1.77
N SER A 321 -7.48 3.45 0.98
CA SER A 321 -6.46 4.23 0.23
C SER A 321 -5.81 5.35 1.05
N ASN A 322 -6.53 5.99 1.97
CA ASN A 322 -6.12 7.27 2.59
C ASN A 322 -6.59 7.45 4.06
N GLY A 323 -7.07 6.40 4.72
CA GLY A 323 -7.56 6.42 6.09
C GLY A 323 -6.73 5.56 7.05
N ILE A 324 -7.06 5.69 8.33
CA ILE A 324 -6.49 4.91 9.43
C ILE A 324 -7.62 4.30 10.28
N LEU A 325 -7.37 3.14 10.89
CA LEU A 325 -8.11 2.72 12.07
C LEU A 325 -7.40 3.33 13.29
N SER A 326 -8.15 4.04 14.13
CA SER A 326 -7.63 4.71 15.33
C SER A 326 -8.41 4.28 16.56
N PHE A 327 -7.71 4.11 17.67
CA PHE A 327 -8.29 3.77 18.97
C PHE A 327 -7.36 4.13 20.10
N GLU A 328 -7.91 4.38 21.28
CA GLU A 328 -7.14 4.48 22.51
C GLU A 328 -7.07 3.11 23.20
N ILE A 329 -5.91 2.74 23.73
CA ILE A 329 -5.70 1.50 24.48
C ILE A 329 -4.92 1.71 25.77
N TRP A 330 -5.20 0.89 26.78
CA TRP A 330 -4.50 0.83 28.07
C TRP A 330 -4.27 -0.64 28.47
N SER A 331 -3.19 -0.90 29.21
CA SER A 331 -2.86 -2.21 29.82
C SER A 331 -2.11 -2.01 31.13
N GLU A 332 -2.12 -3.00 32.03
CA GLU A 332 -1.28 -2.99 33.25
C GLU A 332 0.19 -3.30 32.97
N GLU A 333 0.47 -4.14 31.96
CA GLU A 333 1.82 -4.56 31.55
C GLU A 333 1.95 -4.54 30.01
N GLY A 334 3.18 -4.39 29.50
CA GLY A 334 3.45 -4.33 28.06
C GLY A 334 2.94 -5.58 27.34
N THR A 335 2.02 -5.40 26.39
CA THR A 335 1.28 -6.51 25.77
C THR A 335 1.35 -6.46 24.25
N ASN A 336 1.43 -7.63 23.63
CA ASN A 336 1.40 -7.76 22.17
C ASN A 336 0.00 -8.16 21.70
N ILE A 337 -0.57 -7.39 20.78
CA ILE A 337 -1.92 -7.58 20.24
C ILE A 337 -1.82 -7.72 18.73
N ASN A 338 -2.46 -8.74 18.17
CA ASN A 338 -2.64 -8.84 16.73
C ASN A 338 -3.99 -8.25 16.35
N LEU A 339 -3.98 -7.24 15.48
CA LEU A 339 -5.15 -6.62 14.89
C LEU A 339 -5.28 -7.05 13.44
N ALA A 340 -6.47 -7.47 13.02
CA ALA A 340 -6.80 -7.75 11.63
C ALA A 340 -8.20 -7.20 11.32
N VAL A 341 -8.50 -7.01 10.03
CA VAL A 341 -9.88 -6.79 9.56
C VAL A 341 -10.25 -7.89 8.57
N ASP A 342 -11.41 -8.50 8.76
CA ASP A 342 -11.91 -9.59 7.93
C ASP A 342 -13.18 -9.18 7.16
N CYS A 343 -13.33 -9.79 5.98
CA CYS A 343 -14.45 -9.65 5.06
C CYS A 343 -15.16 -11.02 4.96
N PRO A 344 -16.44 -11.20 5.35
CA PRO A 344 -17.10 -12.52 5.33
C PRO A 344 -17.16 -13.25 3.98
N ALA A 345 -16.98 -12.51 2.87
CA ALA A 345 -16.88 -13.08 1.52
C ALA A 345 -15.53 -13.81 1.28
N HIS A 346 -14.51 -13.51 2.09
CA HIS A 346 -13.12 -13.91 1.93
C HIS A 346 -12.47 -14.27 3.30
N PRO A 347 -12.85 -15.39 3.93
CA PRO A 347 -12.52 -15.73 5.33
C PRO A 347 -11.04 -16.09 5.62
N ASP A 348 -10.12 -15.74 4.72
CA ASP A 348 -8.66 -15.93 4.83
C ASP A 348 -7.90 -14.63 4.46
N ALA A 349 -8.56 -13.45 4.52
CA ALA A 349 -8.13 -12.22 3.81
C ALA A 349 -7.63 -11.05 4.66
N GLY A 350 -7.37 -11.26 5.95
CA GLY A 350 -6.74 -10.24 6.81
C GLY A 350 -5.25 -10.52 7.03
N ASP A 351 -4.38 -9.58 6.65
CA ASP A 351 -3.02 -9.54 7.20
C ASP A 351 -3.09 -9.02 8.64
N SER A 352 -2.44 -9.73 9.58
CA SER A 352 -2.44 -9.34 10.99
C SER A 352 -1.33 -8.34 11.30
N VAL A 353 -1.70 -7.13 11.70
CA VAL A 353 -0.77 -6.13 12.23
C VAL A 353 -0.47 -6.45 13.68
N LEU A 354 0.79 -6.79 13.97
CA LEU A 354 1.30 -6.94 15.33
C LEU A 354 1.56 -5.55 15.92
N ILE A 355 0.95 -5.28 17.07
CA ILE A 355 1.17 -4.09 17.89
C ILE A 355 1.93 -4.56 19.13
N GLU A 356 3.16 -4.07 19.34
CA GLU A 356 4.06 -4.50 20.42
C GLU A 356 4.07 -3.52 21.61
N ASP A 357 4.36 -4.03 22.81
CA ASP A 357 4.56 -3.26 24.06
C ASP A 357 3.40 -2.31 24.45
N VAL A 358 2.17 -2.69 24.12
CA VAL A 358 0.98 -1.87 24.36
C VAL A 358 0.77 -1.59 25.84
N GLY A 359 0.50 -0.32 26.18
CA GLY A 359 0.01 0.12 27.49
C GLY A 359 1.07 0.43 28.56
N VAL A 360 2.36 0.35 28.24
CA VAL A 360 3.42 0.80 29.18
C VAL A 360 3.25 2.29 29.48
N GLY A 361 2.81 2.62 30.70
CA GLY A 361 2.72 3.99 31.22
C GLY A 361 1.36 4.69 31.11
N GLY A 362 0.29 4.01 30.69
CA GLY A 362 -1.08 4.55 30.69
C GLY A 362 -1.80 4.43 29.34
N TRP A 363 -2.81 5.27 29.10
CA TRP A 363 -3.56 5.30 27.85
C TRP A 363 -2.71 5.81 26.68
N GLN A 364 -2.73 5.09 25.56
CA GLN A 364 -2.01 5.38 24.32
C GLN A 364 -2.99 5.44 23.14
N GLU A 365 -2.84 6.40 22.22
CA GLU A 365 -3.63 6.45 20.97
C GLU A 365 -2.89 5.71 19.86
N ILE A 366 -3.45 4.61 19.37
CA ILE A 366 -2.90 3.85 18.24
C ILE A 366 -3.57 4.31 16.94
N SER A 367 -2.80 4.31 15.87
CA SER A 367 -3.26 4.65 14.51
C SER A 367 -2.58 3.72 13.51
N ILE A 368 -3.36 2.95 12.75
CA ILE A 368 -2.85 1.95 11.80
C ILE A 368 -3.40 2.28 10.41
N PRO A 369 -2.58 2.36 9.35
CA PRO A 369 -3.05 2.60 7.99
C PRO A 369 -4.01 1.51 7.56
N ALA A 370 -5.17 1.90 7.01
CA ALA A 370 -6.21 0.95 6.62
C ALA A 370 -5.68 -0.10 5.63
N LYS A 371 -4.89 0.31 4.63
CA LYS A 371 -4.20 -0.59 3.68
C LYS A 371 -3.35 -1.70 4.32
N ASP A 372 -2.91 -1.55 5.56
CA ASP A 372 -2.08 -2.55 6.25
C ASP A 372 -2.94 -3.56 7.03
N LEU A 373 -4.27 -3.36 7.08
CA LEU A 373 -5.27 -4.23 7.73
C LEU A 373 -6.12 -5.04 6.72
N PHE A 374 -6.03 -4.73 5.43
CA PHE A 374 -6.82 -5.34 4.34
C PHE A 374 -5.89 -5.95 3.29
N THR A 375 -6.12 -7.21 2.89
CA THR A 375 -5.46 -7.77 1.70
C THR A 375 -6.16 -7.34 0.40
N GLU A 376 -5.48 -7.51 -0.73
CA GLU A 376 -6.03 -7.34 -2.11
C GLU A 376 -7.33 -8.14 -2.37
N SER A 377 -7.70 -9.09 -1.51
CA SER A 377 -8.95 -9.86 -1.64
C SER A 377 -10.13 -9.33 -0.80
N CYS A 378 -9.90 -8.39 0.13
CA CYS A 378 -10.91 -7.80 1.02
C CYS A 378 -11.29 -6.38 0.54
N PHE A 379 -11.71 -6.27 -0.74
CA PHE A 379 -12.20 -5.01 -1.33
C PHE A 379 -13.66 -4.73 -0.93
N LEU A 380 -13.83 -4.19 0.27
CA LEU A 380 -15.13 -3.86 0.87
C LEU A 380 -16.10 -3.19 -0.11
N ARG A 381 -17.23 -3.86 -0.34
CA ARG A 381 -18.37 -3.38 -1.14
C ARG A 381 -19.50 -2.88 -0.23
N ASN A 382 -20.51 -2.28 -0.86
CA ASN A 382 -21.78 -1.87 -0.24
C ASN A 382 -22.63 -3.03 0.34
N ASP A 383 -22.09 -4.25 0.49
CA ASP A 383 -22.73 -5.43 1.04
C ASP A 383 -21.79 -6.30 1.91
N GLU A 384 -20.57 -5.84 2.20
CA GLU A 384 -19.57 -6.59 2.97
C GLU A 384 -19.46 -6.06 4.43
N ILE A 385 -19.48 -6.98 5.41
CA ILE A 385 -19.36 -6.65 6.84
C ILE A 385 -17.89 -6.43 7.15
N ALA A 386 -17.51 -5.25 7.63
CA ALA A 386 -16.20 -5.05 8.24
C ALA A 386 -16.17 -5.69 9.64
N ILE A 387 -15.33 -6.69 9.84
CA ILE A 387 -15.11 -7.31 11.16
C ILE A 387 -13.73 -6.92 11.68
N ILE A 388 -13.66 -6.15 12.76
CA ILE A 388 -12.38 -5.72 13.36
C ILE A 388 -11.97 -6.75 14.41
N HIS A 389 -11.00 -7.61 14.10
CA HIS A 389 -10.52 -8.69 14.95
C HIS A 389 -9.34 -8.27 15.84
N PHE A 390 -9.51 -8.42 17.15
CA PHE A 390 -8.43 -8.33 18.11
C PHE A 390 -8.14 -9.74 18.64
N PHE A 391 -6.95 -10.25 18.35
CA PHE A 391 -6.49 -11.57 18.78
C PHE A 391 -5.51 -11.42 19.95
N VAL A 392 -5.79 -12.17 21.03
CA VAL A 392 -4.97 -12.22 22.23
C VAL A 392 -4.23 -13.57 22.26
N PRO A 393 -2.89 -13.60 22.25
CA PRO A 393 -2.16 -14.87 22.36
C PRO A 393 -2.46 -15.51 23.73
N GLY A 394 -2.64 -16.84 23.75
CA GLY A 394 -3.18 -17.64 24.88
C GLY A 394 -2.35 -17.75 26.16
N TRP A 395 -1.77 -16.64 26.60
CA TRP A 395 -1.15 -16.43 27.90
C TRP A 395 -2.18 -15.78 28.83
N LYS A 396 -2.07 -16.02 30.14
CA LYS A 396 -2.98 -15.42 31.11
C LYS A 396 -2.60 -13.97 31.38
N GLY A 397 -3.52 -13.06 31.08
CA GLY A 397 -3.38 -11.61 31.27
C GLY A 397 -2.43 -10.93 30.28
N PRO A 398 -2.30 -9.59 30.38
CA PRO A 398 -3.03 -8.70 31.29
C PRO A 398 -4.41 -8.26 30.75
N GLU A 399 -5.22 -7.62 31.60
CA GLU A 399 -6.41 -6.89 31.16
C GLU A 399 -5.98 -5.70 30.28
N PHE A 400 -6.59 -5.57 29.10
CA PHE A 400 -6.48 -4.36 28.30
C PHE A 400 -7.86 -3.71 28.07
N ARG A 401 -7.84 -2.39 27.88
CA ARG A 401 -9.03 -1.56 27.73
C ARG A 401 -8.95 -0.72 26.47
N LEU A 402 -10.06 -0.60 25.74
CA LEU A 402 -10.20 0.17 24.52
C LEU A 402 -11.24 1.29 24.66
N ASP A 403 -10.94 2.45 24.10
CA ASP A 403 -11.84 3.62 24.02
C ASP A 403 -11.64 4.35 22.67
N ASN A 404 -12.57 5.21 22.29
CA ASN A 404 -12.49 6.05 21.08
C ASN A 404 -12.07 5.29 19.79
N ILE A 405 -12.64 4.10 19.57
CA ILE A 405 -12.41 3.29 18.36
C ILE A 405 -13.18 3.91 17.20
N GLU A 406 -12.47 4.36 16.17
CA GLU A 406 -13.03 4.97 14.97
C GLU A 406 -12.11 4.78 13.75
N TRP A 407 -12.71 4.60 12.58
CA TRP A 407 -12.00 4.83 11.32
C TRP A 407 -11.90 6.34 11.11
N LYS A 408 -10.73 6.86 10.74
CA LYS A 408 -10.53 8.28 10.38
C LYS A 408 -10.14 8.37 8.90
N CYS A 409 -10.80 9.27 8.19
CA CYS A 409 -10.62 9.47 6.74
C CYS A 409 -10.30 10.93 6.41
N GLN A 410 -9.50 11.14 5.37
CA GLN A 410 -9.16 12.48 4.87
C GLN A 410 -10.36 13.21 4.25
N PHE A 411 -11.38 12.48 3.79
CA PHE A 411 -12.57 13.03 3.13
C PHE A 411 -13.86 12.50 3.76
N PHE A 412 -14.16 11.22 3.54
CA PHE A 412 -15.37 10.55 4.05
C PHE A 412 -15.05 9.14 4.53
N CYS A 413 -15.71 8.73 5.60
CA CYS A 413 -15.59 7.42 6.24
C CYS A 413 -16.95 6.74 6.47
N ASP A 414 -18.06 7.48 6.43
CA ASP A 414 -19.33 7.00 6.98
C ASP A 414 -20.25 6.24 6.00
N GLY A 415 -20.98 5.27 6.55
CA GLY A 415 -21.94 4.42 5.87
C GLY A 415 -23.39 4.80 6.17
N GLU A 416 -23.76 6.04 5.88
CA GLU A 416 -25.16 6.37 5.59
C GLU A 416 -25.29 6.68 4.09
N ASN A 417 -26.18 5.94 3.41
CA ASN A 417 -26.59 6.07 1.99
C ASN A 417 -25.81 7.11 1.17
N LEU A 418 -24.87 6.66 0.32
CA LEU A 418 -24.25 7.50 -0.71
C LEU A 418 -25.30 8.42 -1.37
N PRO A 419 -25.23 9.75 -1.17
CA PRO A 419 -25.54 10.65 -2.26
C PRO A 419 -24.46 10.42 -3.32
N ASP A 420 -24.80 10.66 -4.58
CA ASP A 420 -23.97 10.30 -5.71
C ASP A 420 -22.51 10.74 -5.57
N ARG A 421 -21.63 9.73 -5.50
CA ARG A 421 -20.20 9.72 -5.84
C ARG A 421 -19.61 11.13 -5.96
N GLU A 422 -19.30 11.74 -4.81
CA GLU A 422 -19.05 13.18 -4.73
C GLU A 422 -18.02 13.62 -5.78
N VAL A 423 -18.42 14.60 -6.59
CA VAL A 423 -17.72 14.85 -7.84
C VAL A 423 -16.40 15.55 -7.54
N SER A 424 -15.35 14.74 -7.57
CA SER A 424 -13.96 15.07 -7.22
C SER A 424 -13.53 16.51 -7.49
N GLU A 425 -12.62 17.03 -6.66
CA GLU A 425 -12.14 18.43 -6.49
C GLU A 425 -11.90 19.30 -7.75
N TRP A 426 -11.97 18.76 -8.96
CA TRP A 426 -12.02 19.50 -10.22
C TRP A 426 -13.38 20.14 -10.52
N VAL A 427 -14.47 19.70 -9.87
CA VAL A 427 -15.80 20.34 -9.98
C VAL A 427 -15.81 21.66 -9.22
N LYS A 428 -15.24 22.67 -9.89
CA LYS A 428 -15.19 24.07 -9.45
C LYS A 428 -16.14 24.96 -10.24
N VAL A 429 -16.96 24.35 -11.11
CA VAL A 429 -17.94 25.04 -11.95
C VAL A 429 -19.32 24.87 -11.34
N GLU A 430 -19.70 25.84 -10.52
CA GLU A 430 -21.07 26.01 -10.03
C GLU A 430 -22.08 25.93 -11.19
N LYS A 431 -23.16 25.14 -11.06
CA LYS A 431 -24.22 25.02 -12.10
C LYS A 431 -24.74 26.39 -12.58
N THR A 432 -24.75 27.39 -11.69
CA THR A 432 -25.16 28.77 -11.95
C THR A 432 -24.13 29.66 -12.66
N ASN A 433 -22.89 29.21 -12.81
CA ASN A 433 -21.82 29.94 -13.49
C ASN A 433 -21.78 29.54 -14.97
N GLY A 434 -22.43 30.33 -15.83
CA GLY A 434 -22.46 30.06 -17.26
C GLY A 434 -23.52 30.86 -18.02
N TYR A 435 -23.73 30.50 -19.28
CA TYR A 435 -24.85 30.97 -20.07
C TYR A 435 -26.11 30.12 -19.83
N GLU A 436 -27.28 30.76 -19.80
CA GLU A 436 -28.59 30.10 -19.77
C GLU A 436 -29.33 30.31 -21.08
N ALA A 437 -29.76 29.24 -21.73
CA ALA A 437 -30.58 29.34 -22.93
C ALA A 437 -32.01 29.82 -22.61
N PRO A 438 -32.70 30.43 -23.59
CA PRO A 438 -34.14 30.63 -23.52
C PRO A 438 -34.90 29.32 -23.20
N ALA A 439 -35.91 29.39 -22.34
CA ALA A 439 -36.75 28.23 -22.02
C ALA A 439 -37.67 27.76 -23.16
N SER A 440 -37.70 28.51 -24.28
CA SER A 440 -38.50 28.23 -25.47
C SER A 440 -38.00 29.06 -26.66
N TYR A 441 -38.14 28.53 -27.87
CA TYR A 441 -37.82 29.23 -29.12
C TYR A 441 -39.08 29.41 -29.98
N ASP A 442 -39.24 30.56 -30.62
CA ASP A 442 -40.43 30.86 -31.43
C ASP A 442 -40.58 29.86 -32.58
N GLY A 443 -41.71 29.14 -32.61
CA GLY A 443 -42.04 28.15 -33.64
C GLY A 443 -41.52 26.73 -33.39
N TYR A 444 -40.80 26.51 -32.28
CA TYR A 444 -40.27 25.20 -31.86
C TYR A 444 -40.94 24.71 -30.57
N ASP A 445 -41.35 23.45 -30.55
CA ASP A 445 -41.77 22.75 -29.33
C ASP A 445 -40.61 21.90 -28.79
N LEU A 446 -40.44 21.80 -27.46
CA LEU A 446 -39.53 20.82 -26.85
C LEU A 446 -40.12 19.42 -27.00
N VAL A 447 -39.43 18.54 -27.73
CA VAL A 447 -39.92 17.17 -28.03
C VAL A 447 -39.22 16.08 -27.21
N TRP A 448 -37.99 16.32 -26.78
CA TRP A 448 -37.24 15.43 -25.90
C TRP A 448 -36.24 16.22 -25.07
N SER A 449 -35.96 15.75 -23.86
CA SER A 449 -34.97 16.37 -22.97
C SER A 449 -34.42 15.38 -21.97
N ASP A 450 -33.20 15.64 -21.52
CA ASP A 450 -32.73 15.21 -20.22
C ASP A 450 -32.13 16.40 -19.46
N GLU A 451 -32.67 16.64 -18.27
CA GLU A 451 -32.28 17.71 -17.34
C GLU A 451 -31.42 17.16 -16.18
N PHE A 452 -31.19 15.83 -16.18
CA PHE A 452 -30.46 15.10 -15.15
C PHE A 452 -30.95 15.38 -13.71
N ASP A 453 -32.25 15.66 -13.52
CA ASP A 453 -32.89 15.84 -12.20
C ASP A 453 -33.06 14.52 -11.41
N SER A 454 -32.80 13.37 -12.05
CA SER A 454 -32.81 12.04 -11.43
C SER A 454 -31.45 11.76 -10.78
N PRO A 455 -31.37 11.16 -9.58
CA PRO A 455 -30.08 10.80 -8.97
C PRO A 455 -29.31 9.77 -9.81
N GLU A 456 -30.01 8.92 -10.55
CA GLU A 456 -29.40 7.96 -11.48
C GLU A 456 -29.59 8.39 -12.94
N ILE A 457 -28.63 8.03 -13.79
CA ILE A 457 -28.70 8.20 -15.25
C ILE A 457 -29.90 7.40 -15.77
N ASP A 458 -30.82 8.06 -16.47
CA ASP A 458 -32.04 7.44 -17.00
C ASP A 458 -31.72 6.37 -18.06
N ASP A 459 -31.80 5.10 -17.66
CA ASP A 459 -31.52 3.95 -18.53
C ASP A 459 -32.58 3.76 -19.63
N THR A 460 -33.71 4.47 -19.59
CA THR A 460 -34.67 4.51 -20.69
C THR A 460 -34.25 5.48 -21.79
N LYS A 461 -33.35 6.42 -21.47
CA LYS A 461 -32.78 7.41 -22.41
C LYS A 461 -31.38 7.04 -22.90
N TRP A 462 -30.49 6.59 -22.00
CA TRP A 462 -29.06 6.47 -22.29
C TRP A 462 -28.54 5.03 -22.18
N ASN A 463 -27.64 4.65 -23.10
CA ASN A 463 -26.78 3.48 -23.00
C ASN A 463 -25.41 3.91 -22.45
N LEU A 464 -24.88 3.20 -21.45
CA LEU A 464 -23.51 3.35 -20.98
C LEU A 464 -22.59 2.36 -21.71
N ILE A 465 -21.55 2.87 -22.36
CA ILE A 465 -20.63 2.06 -23.15
C ILE A 465 -19.50 1.51 -22.28
N ASN A 466 -19.36 0.19 -22.26
CA ASN A 466 -18.28 -0.54 -21.60
C ASN A 466 -17.31 -1.14 -22.65
N ALA A 467 -16.33 -0.35 -23.12
CA ALA A 467 -15.39 -0.76 -24.17
C ALA A 467 -14.15 0.15 -24.28
N GLY A 468 -13.03 -0.42 -24.73
CA GLY A 468 -11.77 0.26 -25.05
C GLY A 468 -11.29 -0.05 -26.47
N GLY A 469 -9.97 -0.01 -26.73
CA GLY A 469 -9.40 -0.30 -28.05
C GLY A 469 -9.34 0.93 -28.99
N GLY A 470 -9.44 2.12 -28.41
CA GLY A 470 -9.06 3.38 -29.05
C GLY A 470 -9.99 3.94 -30.14
N PHE A 471 -11.22 3.39 -30.29
CA PHE A 471 -12.35 3.92 -31.07
C PHE A 471 -12.02 4.48 -32.47
N GLY A 472 -11.06 3.86 -33.16
CA GLY A 472 -10.58 4.30 -34.48
C GLY A 472 -9.59 5.47 -34.47
N ASN A 473 -9.59 6.29 -33.41
CA ASN A 473 -8.81 7.52 -33.26
C ASN A 473 -7.47 7.34 -32.51
N ARG A 474 -7.21 6.15 -31.94
CA ARG A 474 -6.10 5.86 -31.01
C ARG A 474 -6.25 6.55 -29.65
N GLU A 475 -7.50 6.63 -29.20
CA GLU A 475 -7.85 6.95 -27.82
C GLU A 475 -7.22 5.92 -26.86
N LEU A 476 -7.01 6.30 -25.59
CA LEU A 476 -6.26 5.55 -24.58
C LEU A 476 -7.11 5.15 -23.36
N GLN A 477 -8.39 5.52 -23.35
CA GLN A 477 -9.31 5.13 -22.30
C GLN A 477 -10.04 3.83 -22.61
N TYR A 478 -10.32 3.06 -21.55
CA TYR A 478 -11.44 2.15 -21.53
C TYR A 478 -12.68 2.91 -21.03
N TYR A 479 -13.74 3.00 -21.85
CA TYR A 479 -15.00 3.55 -21.37
C TYR A 479 -15.69 2.55 -20.43
N ARG A 480 -16.20 3.03 -19.28
CA ARG A 480 -16.98 2.25 -18.31
C ARG A 480 -18.25 2.96 -17.88
N SER A 481 -19.24 2.20 -17.41
CA SER A 481 -20.44 2.73 -16.75
C SER A 481 -20.09 3.53 -15.50
N GLU A 482 -19.15 3.05 -14.69
CA GLU A 482 -18.79 3.63 -13.39
C GLU A 482 -18.20 5.04 -13.53
N ASN A 483 -17.69 5.41 -14.70
CA ASN A 483 -17.13 6.73 -14.96
C ASN A 483 -18.18 7.83 -15.25
N ALA A 484 -19.47 7.49 -15.25
CA ALA A 484 -20.57 8.46 -15.29
C ALA A 484 -21.46 8.38 -14.05
N SER A 485 -21.92 9.53 -13.58
CA SER A 485 -22.90 9.68 -12.49
C SER A 485 -23.77 10.90 -12.76
N VAL A 486 -24.82 11.09 -11.97
CA VAL A 486 -25.49 12.39 -11.85
C VAL A 486 -25.18 12.97 -10.48
N ASP A 487 -24.93 14.26 -10.38
CA ASP A 487 -24.85 14.96 -9.08
C ASP A 487 -25.46 16.37 -9.22
N ASN A 488 -26.20 16.81 -8.20
CA ASN A 488 -26.78 18.16 -8.12
C ASN A 488 -27.51 18.64 -9.40
N GLY A 489 -28.14 17.70 -10.12
CA GLY A 489 -28.81 17.99 -11.39
C GLY A 489 -27.84 18.16 -12.58
N LEU A 490 -26.68 17.50 -12.56
CA LEU A 490 -25.68 17.51 -13.64
C LEU A 490 -25.29 16.08 -13.96
N LEU A 491 -25.31 15.68 -15.24
CA LEU A 491 -24.55 14.52 -15.69
C LEU A 491 -23.06 14.84 -15.58
N VAL A 492 -22.34 13.95 -14.90
CA VAL A 492 -20.89 13.96 -14.78
C VAL A 492 -20.31 12.86 -15.66
N ILE A 493 -19.33 13.21 -16.49
CA ILE A 493 -18.47 12.25 -17.19
C ILE A 493 -17.04 12.45 -16.69
N THR A 494 -16.53 11.51 -15.89
CA THR A 494 -15.21 11.59 -15.25
C THR A 494 -14.19 10.70 -15.95
N ALA A 495 -13.13 11.30 -16.48
CA ALA A 495 -11.90 10.61 -16.87
C ALA A 495 -10.92 10.52 -15.69
N ASP A 496 -10.35 9.33 -15.47
CA ASP A 496 -9.32 9.07 -14.46
C ASP A 496 -8.20 8.16 -15.02
N ILE A 497 -7.10 8.06 -14.29
CA ILE A 497 -5.95 7.19 -14.58
C ILE A 497 -6.00 5.94 -13.70
N GLN A 498 -5.59 4.79 -14.22
CA GLN A 498 -5.34 3.60 -13.41
C GLN A 498 -4.18 3.88 -12.42
N ARG A 499 -4.42 3.74 -11.11
CA ARG A 499 -3.44 4.07 -10.06
C ARG A 499 -2.77 2.88 -9.38
N SER A 500 -3.40 1.71 -9.41
CA SER A 500 -2.86 0.45 -8.88
C SER A 500 -3.01 -0.70 -9.90
N ALA A 501 -2.40 -1.84 -9.61
CA ALA A 501 -2.57 -3.04 -10.41
C ALA A 501 -4.02 -3.58 -10.35
N ASP A 502 -4.76 -3.25 -9.30
CA ASP A 502 -6.08 -3.82 -8.97
C ASP A 502 -7.24 -3.14 -9.73
N ASP A 503 -7.05 -1.91 -10.22
CA ASP A 503 -7.90 -1.28 -11.24
C ASP A 503 -7.43 -1.66 -12.66
N GLU A 504 -7.09 -2.93 -12.90
CA GLU A 504 -6.65 -3.40 -14.24
C GLU A 504 -7.76 -3.16 -15.26
N LEU A 505 -7.59 -2.14 -16.09
CA LEU A 505 -8.56 -1.81 -17.12
C LEU A 505 -8.48 -2.84 -18.25
N PRO A 506 -9.61 -3.33 -18.78
CA PRO A 506 -9.57 -4.36 -19.79
C PRO A 506 -8.79 -3.93 -21.04
N ASN A 507 -8.02 -4.85 -21.61
CA ASN A 507 -7.00 -4.62 -22.65
C ASN A 507 -5.70 -3.92 -22.18
N GLY A 508 -5.53 -3.63 -20.88
CA GLY A 508 -4.34 -2.96 -20.36
C GLY A 508 -4.28 -1.46 -20.72
N GLU A 509 -5.45 -0.84 -20.91
CA GLU A 509 -5.57 0.62 -21.05
C GLU A 509 -5.15 1.28 -19.72
N SER A 510 -4.59 2.50 -19.76
CA SER A 510 -4.12 3.19 -18.54
C SER A 510 -5.06 4.28 -18.03
N PHE A 511 -6.17 4.51 -18.73
CA PHE A 511 -7.15 5.54 -18.41
C PHE A 511 -8.57 4.98 -18.49
N SER A 512 -9.46 5.49 -17.66
CA SER A 512 -10.89 5.20 -17.73
C SER A 512 -11.69 6.49 -17.96
N SER A 513 -12.86 6.39 -18.58
CA SER A 513 -13.81 7.50 -18.76
C SER A 513 -15.20 6.95 -19.07
N ALA A 514 -16.19 7.78 -19.37
CA ALA A 514 -17.51 7.32 -19.83
C ALA A 514 -17.92 7.86 -21.20
N LYS A 515 -18.79 7.08 -21.86
CA LYS A 515 -19.46 7.41 -23.11
C LYS A 515 -20.92 6.95 -23.01
N LEU A 516 -21.83 7.88 -23.28
CA LEU A 516 -23.27 7.67 -23.30
C LEU A 516 -23.79 7.78 -24.74
N THR A 517 -24.77 6.96 -25.13
CA THR A 517 -25.50 7.09 -26.41
C THR A 517 -27.02 6.98 -26.21
N THR A 518 -27.83 7.62 -27.05
CA THR A 518 -29.29 7.38 -27.11
C THR A 518 -29.67 6.33 -28.16
N GLU A 519 -28.70 5.58 -28.70
CA GLU A 519 -28.88 4.60 -29.77
C GLU A 519 -29.97 3.55 -29.41
N GLY A 520 -30.96 3.38 -30.29
CA GLY A 520 -32.09 2.48 -30.08
C GLY A 520 -33.06 2.88 -28.95
N LYS A 521 -32.86 4.04 -28.31
CA LYS A 521 -33.71 4.60 -27.24
C LYS A 521 -34.40 5.88 -27.66
N TYR A 522 -33.63 6.82 -28.22
CA TYR A 522 -34.12 8.04 -28.83
C TYR A 522 -33.24 8.43 -30.02
N ASP A 523 -33.88 8.54 -31.20
CA ASP A 523 -33.30 9.08 -32.41
C ASP A 523 -34.31 10.02 -33.07
N PHE A 524 -33.81 11.04 -33.78
CA PHE A 524 -34.63 12.07 -34.40
C PHE A 524 -34.00 12.59 -35.67
N LYS A 525 -34.84 13.12 -36.57
CA LYS A 525 -34.42 13.84 -37.78
C LYS A 525 -34.86 15.29 -37.72
N HIS A 526 -33.92 16.20 -37.97
CA HIS A 526 -34.07 17.67 -37.99
C HIS A 526 -34.53 18.26 -36.64
N GLY A 527 -34.29 19.55 -36.45
CA GLY A 527 -34.67 20.29 -35.24
C GLY A 527 -33.53 21.14 -34.69
N ARG A 528 -33.76 21.68 -33.49
CA ARG A 528 -32.73 22.34 -32.70
C ARG A 528 -32.28 21.41 -31.59
N VAL A 529 -30.98 21.33 -31.34
CA VAL A 529 -30.40 20.64 -30.18
C VAL A 529 -29.61 21.67 -29.37
N ASP A 530 -29.86 21.73 -28.07
CA ASP A 530 -29.02 22.46 -27.10
C ASP A 530 -28.37 21.46 -26.15
N ILE A 531 -27.05 21.53 -25.96
CA ILE A 531 -26.32 20.85 -24.89
C ILE A 531 -25.68 21.93 -24.01
N ARG A 532 -26.08 22.02 -22.74
CA ARG A 532 -25.45 22.92 -21.76
C ARG A 532 -24.37 22.18 -20.99
N ALA A 533 -23.10 22.53 -21.18
CA ALA A 533 -21.99 21.81 -20.58
C ALA A 533 -20.78 22.68 -20.25
N ALA A 534 -19.95 22.20 -19.33
CA ALA A 534 -18.58 22.64 -19.07
C ALA A 534 -17.62 21.48 -19.34
N VAL A 535 -16.61 21.69 -20.18
CA VAL A 535 -15.79 20.63 -20.79
C VAL A 535 -14.48 20.36 -20.03
N ALA A 536 -13.88 19.20 -20.25
CA ALA A 536 -12.62 18.81 -19.60
C ALA A 536 -11.42 19.68 -20.02
N GLU A 537 -10.66 20.16 -19.04
CA GLU A 537 -9.38 20.85 -19.22
C GLU A 537 -8.17 19.90 -19.09
N GLY A 538 -7.01 20.34 -19.61
CA GLY A 538 -5.74 19.61 -19.48
C GLY A 538 -5.38 18.75 -20.70
N ASN A 539 -4.07 18.61 -20.93
CA ASN A 539 -3.52 17.98 -22.12
C ASN A 539 -4.08 16.57 -22.37
N GLY A 540 -4.53 16.32 -23.60
CA GLY A 540 -5.02 14.99 -24.00
C GLY A 540 -6.47 14.69 -23.60
N MET A 541 -7.15 15.57 -22.87
CA MET A 541 -8.60 15.48 -22.68
C MET A 541 -9.34 15.88 -23.97
N TRP A 542 -10.41 15.17 -24.30
CA TRP A 542 -11.23 15.43 -25.49
C TRP A 542 -12.71 15.20 -25.16
N SER A 543 -13.39 16.28 -24.82
CA SER A 543 -14.85 16.28 -24.57
C SER A 543 -15.61 16.42 -25.88
N ALA A 544 -16.66 15.64 -26.06
CA ALA A 544 -17.51 15.72 -27.24
C ALA A 544 -18.99 15.53 -26.91
N GLY A 545 -19.82 16.37 -27.52
CA GLY A 545 -21.27 16.16 -27.66
C GLY A 545 -21.61 16.15 -29.14
N TRP A 546 -22.10 15.02 -29.62
CA TRP A 546 -22.17 14.73 -31.05
C TRP A 546 -23.32 13.77 -31.36
N MET A 547 -23.53 13.51 -32.65
CA MET A 547 -24.62 12.69 -33.15
C MET A 547 -24.15 11.78 -34.28
N LEU A 548 -24.72 10.58 -34.34
CA LEU A 548 -24.45 9.61 -35.40
C LEU A 548 -25.75 9.10 -36.02
N GLY A 549 -25.77 8.89 -37.34
CA GLY A 549 -26.96 8.39 -38.03
C GLY A 549 -27.36 7.01 -37.52
N ALA A 550 -28.64 6.83 -37.18
CA ALA A 550 -29.18 5.62 -36.58
C ALA A 550 -29.13 4.37 -37.49
N ASN A 551 -28.82 4.55 -38.78
CA ASN A 551 -28.53 3.48 -39.73
C ASN A 551 -27.04 3.06 -39.74
N HIS A 552 -26.25 3.45 -38.72
CA HIS A 552 -24.83 3.12 -38.60
C HIS A 552 -24.55 1.62 -38.79
N ASP A 553 -25.29 0.74 -38.11
CA ASP A 553 -25.12 -0.72 -38.22
C ASP A 553 -25.46 -1.27 -39.62
N GLU A 554 -26.28 -0.56 -40.41
CA GLU A 554 -26.69 -1.00 -41.75
C GLU A 554 -25.69 -0.60 -42.84
N ILE A 555 -25.18 0.64 -42.79
CA ILE A 555 -24.37 1.23 -43.87
C ILE A 555 -22.95 1.66 -43.44
N GLY A 556 -22.68 1.69 -42.14
CA GLY A 556 -21.38 2.04 -41.56
C GLY A 556 -21.01 3.52 -41.61
N TRP A 557 -20.06 3.91 -40.77
CA TRP A 557 -19.42 5.23 -40.86
C TRP A 557 -18.46 5.31 -42.07
N PRO A 558 -18.32 6.47 -42.76
CA PRO A 558 -18.96 7.77 -42.52
C PRO A 558 -20.27 7.92 -43.33
N ARG A 559 -20.98 6.84 -43.64
CA ARG A 559 -22.11 6.87 -44.58
C ARG A 559 -23.41 7.26 -43.92
N CYS A 560 -23.60 6.81 -42.68
CA CYS A 560 -24.66 7.21 -41.76
C CYS A 560 -24.66 8.71 -41.47
N GLY A 561 -23.54 9.41 -41.71
CA GLY A 561 -23.33 10.78 -41.29
C GLY A 561 -22.96 10.87 -39.81
N GLU A 562 -22.29 11.96 -39.46
CA GLU A 562 -21.83 12.32 -38.12
C GLU A 562 -21.91 13.85 -37.98
N VAL A 563 -22.42 14.35 -36.85
CA VAL A 563 -22.58 15.79 -36.56
C VAL A 563 -22.00 16.08 -35.17
N ASP A 564 -20.90 16.82 -35.10
CA ASP A 564 -20.26 17.18 -33.83
C ASP A 564 -20.80 18.54 -33.36
N ILE A 565 -21.81 18.51 -32.49
CA ILE A 565 -22.40 19.73 -31.88
C ILE A 565 -21.31 20.51 -31.14
N PHE A 566 -20.39 19.82 -30.47
CA PHE A 566 -19.09 20.37 -30.06
C PHE A 566 -18.04 19.26 -29.89
N GLU A 567 -16.80 19.60 -30.22
CA GLU A 567 -15.60 18.95 -29.68
C GLU A 567 -14.69 19.97 -29.01
N ALA A 568 -14.22 19.68 -27.80
CA ALA A 568 -13.23 20.51 -27.11
C ALA A 568 -12.05 19.65 -26.66
N VAL A 569 -10.82 20.14 -26.91
CA VAL A 569 -9.59 19.53 -26.44
C VAL A 569 -9.03 20.37 -25.29
N GLY A 570 -8.56 19.71 -24.23
CA GLY A 570 -7.89 20.38 -23.13
C GLY A 570 -6.39 20.60 -23.38
N GLY A 571 -5.81 21.58 -22.69
CA GLY A 571 -4.39 21.82 -22.61
C GLY A 571 -3.78 22.58 -23.78
N VAL A 572 -2.53 22.26 -24.11
CA VAL A 572 -1.74 22.99 -25.12
C VAL A 572 -1.39 22.09 -26.31
N LEU A 573 -1.99 22.35 -27.47
CA LEU A 573 -1.65 21.72 -28.74
C LEU A 573 -0.78 22.63 -29.60
N GLY A 574 0.40 22.15 -29.99
CA GLY A 574 1.30 22.89 -30.91
C GLY A 574 1.78 24.25 -30.37
N GLY A 575 1.76 24.45 -29.05
CA GLY A 575 2.06 25.73 -28.41
C GLY A 575 0.87 26.70 -28.29
N ILE A 576 -0.34 26.25 -28.64
CA ILE A 576 -1.58 27.04 -28.59
C ILE A 576 -2.47 26.48 -27.46
N PRO A 577 -2.93 27.30 -26.49
CA PRO A 577 -3.93 26.89 -25.50
C PRO A 577 -5.26 26.50 -26.17
N GLN A 578 -5.91 25.46 -25.66
CA GLN A 578 -7.11 24.87 -26.26
C GLN A 578 -8.38 25.06 -25.42
N GLU A 579 -8.30 25.38 -24.12
CA GLU A 579 -9.48 25.51 -23.24
C GLU A 579 -10.47 26.61 -23.71
N GLY A 580 -9.97 27.64 -24.40
CA GLY A 580 -10.78 28.67 -25.05
C GLY A 580 -11.12 28.39 -26.51
N ARG A 581 -11.02 27.13 -26.96
CA ARG A 581 -11.27 26.70 -28.35
C ARG A 581 -12.22 25.51 -28.38
N MET A 582 -13.14 25.49 -29.33
CA MET A 582 -13.81 24.27 -29.74
C MET A 582 -13.80 24.11 -31.25
N VAL A 583 -14.29 22.94 -31.66
CA VAL A 583 -14.51 22.56 -33.03
C VAL A 583 -15.96 22.11 -33.20
N HIS A 584 -16.53 22.42 -34.37
CA HIS A 584 -17.71 21.75 -34.91
C HIS A 584 -17.29 21.05 -36.21
N ASN A 585 -17.74 19.83 -36.44
CA ASN A 585 -17.58 19.14 -37.72
C ASN A 585 -18.87 18.45 -38.16
N ALA A 586 -18.93 18.12 -39.44
CA ALA A 586 -19.86 17.12 -39.97
C ALA A 586 -19.09 16.20 -40.92
N TYR A 587 -19.30 14.89 -40.84
CA TYR A 587 -18.63 13.90 -41.70
C TYR A 587 -19.61 13.09 -42.54
N TRP A 588 -19.27 12.90 -43.81
CA TRP A 588 -20.09 12.11 -44.74
C TRP A 588 -19.29 11.48 -45.89
N ASN A 589 -19.95 10.63 -46.67
CA ASN A 589 -19.38 10.02 -47.87
C ASN A 589 -19.60 10.90 -49.11
N THR A 590 -18.53 11.42 -49.72
CA THR A 590 -18.58 12.26 -50.95
C THR A 590 -19.18 11.58 -52.19
N LEU A 591 -19.39 10.26 -52.16
CA LEU A 591 -20.04 9.52 -53.25
C LEU A 591 -21.53 9.22 -52.98
N GLY A 592 -21.98 9.42 -51.75
CA GLY A 592 -23.30 9.06 -51.25
C GLY A 592 -23.31 7.76 -50.45
N PRO A 593 -24.33 7.57 -49.59
CA PRO A 593 -24.39 6.45 -48.65
C PRO A 593 -24.33 5.07 -49.32
N PHE A 594 -24.82 4.91 -50.56
CA PHE A 594 -24.94 3.59 -51.21
C PHE A 594 -23.78 3.19 -52.15
N ALA A 595 -22.69 3.96 -52.23
CA ALA A 595 -21.59 3.69 -53.16
C ALA A 595 -20.83 2.37 -52.87
N PRO A 596 -20.68 1.42 -53.80
CA PRO A 596 -20.08 0.11 -53.51
C PRO A 596 -18.56 0.18 -53.24
N GLY A 597 -18.08 -0.53 -52.21
CA GLY A 597 -16.66 -0.71 -51.89
C GLY A 597 -16.36 -0.76 -50.39
N GLU A 598 -15.20 -1.34 -50.02
CA GLU A 598 -14.60 -1.16 -48.68
C GLU A 598 -13.92 0.22 -48.60
N PHE A 599 -14.23 0.99 -47.56
CA PHE A 599 -13.64 2.31 -47.32
C PHE A 599 -12.77 2.25 -46.07
N GLN A 600 -11.49 2.64 -46.19
CA GLN A 600 -10.59 2.78 -45.05
C GLN A 600 -10.22 4.26 -44.86
N LYS A 601 -10.65 4.79 -43.72
CA LYS A 601 -10.25 6.02 -43.03
C LYS A 601 -10.48 7.37 -43.74
N SER A 602 -10.89 8.35 -42.93
CA SER A 602 -10.90 9.76 -43.29
C SER A 602 -9.48 10.34 -43.27
N SER A 603 -9.33 11.53 -43.84
CA SER A 603 -8.17 12.38 -43.60
C SER A 603 -8.64 13.81 -43.55
N TYR A 604 -8.35 14.49 -42.43
CA TYR A 604 -8.35 15.95 -42.37
C TYR A 604 -7.40 16.46 -43.47
N SER A 605 -7.96 17.04 -44.53
CA SER A 605 -7.23 17.38 -45.76
C SER A 605 -6.31 18.60 -45.56
N PRO A 606 -5.26 18.83 -46.39
CA PRO A 606 -5.33 18.77 -47.86
C PRO A 606 -4.25 17.91 -48.53
N THR A 607 -4.66 16.90 -49.31
CA THR A 607 -3.76 16.20 -50.26
C THR A 607 -4.16 16.46 -51.71
N PRO A 608 -3.39 17.27 -52.48
CA PRO A 608 -3.67 17.58 -53.89
C PRO A 608 -3.55 16.40 -54.87
N ASP A 609 -3.11 15.23 -54.41
CA ASP A 609 -2.64 14.11 -55.23
C ASP A 609 -3.47 12.82 -55.12
N GLY A 610 -4.57 12.86 -54.34
CA GLY A 610 -5.75 12.01 -54.52
C GLY A 610 -5.67 10.57 -54.00
N GLY A 611 -6.42 10.27 -52.92
CA GLY A 611 -6.47 8.89 -52.44
C GLY A 611 -7.34 8.49 -51.23
N GLN A 612 -8.49 9.12 -50.92
CA GLN A 612 -9.62 8.55 -50.14
C GLN A 612 -10.78 9.59 -50.03
N ARG A 613 -12.01 9.17 -49.65
CA ARG A 613 -13.28 9.83 -50.05
C ARG A 613 -14.31 10.17 -48.95
N ALA A 614 -13.92 10.18 -47.68
CA ALA A 614 -14.71 10.85 -46.65
C ALA A 614 -14.51 12.37 -46.77
N TRP A 615 -15.59 13.17 -46.72
CA TRP A 615 -15.47 14.60 -46.46
C TRP A 615 -15.75 14.87 -44.99
N GLY A 616 -15.06 15.85 -44.46
CA GLY A 616 -15.34 16.47 -43.19
C GLY A 616 -15.11 17.96 -43.34
N GLU A 617 -16.14 18.76 -43.07
CA GLU A 617 -15.96 20.20 -42.87
C GLU A 617 -15.74 20.47 -41.39
N ARG A 618 -14.92 21.49 -41.10
CA ARG A 618 -14.50 21.84 -39.74
C ARG A 618 -14.59 23.34 -39.56
N ILE A 619 -15.26 23.77 -38.50
CA ILE A 619 -15.31 25.18 -38.08
C ILE A 619 -14.73 25.30 -36.68
N TYR A 620 -13.90 26.33 -36.46
CA TYR A 620 -13.31 26.65 -35.16
C TYR A 620 -14.07 27.80 -34.52
N ASN A 621 -14.29 27.71 -33.21
CA ASN A 621 -14.83 28.79 -32.39
C ASN A 621 -13.88 29.07 -31.22
N GLU A 622 -13.84 30.32 -30.75
CA GLU A 622 -12.99 30.76 -29.65
C GLU A 622 -13.78 31.67 -28.67
N THR A 623 -13.52 31.56 -27.36
CA THR A 623 -14.00 32.50 -26.33
C THR A 623 -13.10 33.74 -26.22
N ASN A 624 -13.63 34.80 -25.58
CA ASN A 624 -12.90 36.05 -25.37
C ASN A 624 -12.34 36.19 -23.92
N ASP A 625 -11.29 36.98 -23.77
CA ASP A 625 -10.83 37.62 -22.52
C ASP A 625 -10.82 36.76 -21.22
N GLY A 626 -10.39 35.49 -21.32
CA GLY A 626 -10.10 34.63 -20.17
C GLY A 626 -11.24 33.70 -19.74
N ASP A 627 -12.39 33.78 -20.41
CA ASP A 627 -13.41 32.73 -20.37
C ASP A 627 -12.91 31.48 -21.11
N THR A 628 -13.20 30.29 -20.58
CA THR A 628 -12.89 29.01 -21.24
C THR A 628 -14.12 28.09 -21.19
N PHE A 629 -14.19 27.14 -22.12
CA PHE A 629 -15.27 26.14 -22.11
C PHE A 629 -15.21 25.20 -20.90
N SER A 630 -14.11 25.22 -20.14
CA SER A 630 -13.87 24.43 -18.94
C SER A 630 -14.15 25.14 -17.63
N ASN A 631 -14.28 26.47 -17.60
CA ASN A 631 -14.40 27.24 -16.36
C ASN A 631 -15.81 27.76 -16.06
N LYS A 632 -16.75 27.58 -16.99
CA LYS A 632 -18.18 27.88 -16.85
C LYS A 632 -19.01 27.06 -17.83
N PHE A 633 -20.31 26.97 -17.58
CA PHE A 633 -21.24 26.34 -18.51
C PHE A 633 -21.48 27.20 -19.75
N HIS A 634 -21.49 26.56 -20.90
CA HIS A 634 -21.85 27.14 -22.19
C HIS A 634 -22.95 26.30 -22.84
N VAL A 635 -23.75 26.90 -23.73
CA VAL A 635 -24.78 26.16 -24.47
C VAL A 635 -24.34 25.97 -25.92
N PHE A 636 -23.91 24.75 -26.23
CA PHE A 636 -23.53 24.33 -27.57
C PHE A 636 -24.78 23.90 -28.31
N SER A 637 -25.08 24.55 -29.44
CA SER A 637 -26.35 24.33 -30.14
C SER A 637 -26.18 24.07 -31.63
N ILE A 638 -27.04 23.23 -32.19
CA ILE A 638 -27.31 23.16 -33.64
C ILE A 638 -28.76 23.50 -33.96
N GLU A 639 -28.98 24.11 -35.12
CA GLU A 639 -30.26 24.18 -35.82
C GLU A 639 -30.10 23.47 -37.16
N TRP A 640 -30.83 22.36 -37.33
CA TRP A 640 -30.70 21.43 -38.45
C TRP A 640 -32.04 21.30 -39.19
N ASP A 641 -32.02 21.61 -40.48
CA ASP A 641 -33.13 21.44 -41.41
C ASP A 641 -32.67 20.74 -42.69
N GLU A 642 -33.58 20.60 -43.66
CA GLU A 642 -33.31 19.94 -44.95
C GLU A 642 -32.26 20.67 -45.82
N GLU A 643 -31.93 21.94 -45.51
CA GLU A 643 -30.97 22.74 -46.28
C GLU A 643 -29.60 22.88 -45.59
N LYS A 644 -29.54 22.82 -44.25
CA LYS A 644 -28.31 23.17 -43.51
C LYS A 644 -28.26 22.65 -42.07
N ILE A 645 -27.05 22.63 -41.52
CA ILE A 645 -26.79 22.57 -40.08
C ILE A 645 -26.09 23.87 -39.68
N ARG A 646 -26.69 24.64 -38.78
CA ARG A 646 -26.19 25.90 -38.22
C ARG A 646 -25.75 25.67 -36.77
N TYR A 647 -24.50 25.96 -36.46
CA TYR A 647 -23.94 25.88 -35.12
C TYR A 647 -23.98 27.25 -34.43
N SER A 648 -24.17 27.23 -33.11
CA SER A 648 -24.02 28.41 -32.25
C SER A 648 -23.56 28.02 -30.86
N ILE A 649 -22.99 28.99 -30.16
CA ILE A 649 -22.60 28.90 -28.75
C ILE A 649 -23.29 30.05 -28.05
N ASP A 650 -23.88 29.79 -26.89
CA ASP A 650 -24.53 30.80 -26.05
C ASP A 650 -25.59 31.65 -26.79
N GLY A 651 -26.28 31.01 -27.75
CA GLY A 651 -27.28 31.66 -28.61
C GLY A 651 -26.74 32.82 -29.47
N VAL A 652 -25.42 32.95 -29.62
CA VAL A 652 -24.79 34.02 -30.40
C VAL A 652 -25.00 33.76 -31.88
N HIS A 653 -25.96 34.49 -32.46
CA HIS A 653 -26.16 34.61 -33.90
C HIS A 653 -25.73 36.01 -34.34
N GLU A 654 -24.73 36.06 -35.23
CA GLU A 654 -24.28 37.28 -35.88
C GLU A 654 -24.50 37.15 -37.39
N GLU A 655 -25.35 38.02 -37.95
CA GLU A 655 -25.73 38.00 -39.37
C GLU A 655 -24.47 38.06 -40.26
N GLY A 656 -24.20 36.97 -40.99
CA GLY A 656 -23.01 36.83 -41.85
C GLY A 656 -21.74 36.33 -41.15
N LYS A 657 -21.82 35.92 -39.88
CA LYS A 657 -20.79 35.15 -39.17
C LYS A 657 -21.29 33.81 -38.61
N ASP A 658 -22.59 33.51 -38.70
CA ASP A 658 -23.14 32.22 -38.31
C ASP A 658 -22.33 31.06 -38.91
N HIS A 659 -22.02 30.06 -38.09
CA HIS A 659 -21.25 28.90 -38.52
C HIS A 659 -22.21 27.86 -39.12
N ILE A 660 -22.34 27.87 -40.44
CA ILE A 660 -23.33 27.07 -41.18
C ILE A 660 -22.61 26.10 -42.13
N PHE A 661 -22.98 24.81 -42.06
CA PHE A 661 -22.76 23.87 -43.17
C PHE A 661 -24.00 23.87 -44.06
N GLU A 662 -23.88 24.45 -45.25
CA GLU A 662 -24.93 24.48 -46.28
C GLU A 662 -24.78 23.30 -47.27
N VAL A 663 -25.87 23.01 -47.99
CA VAL A 663 -25.94 22.01 -49.09
C VAL A 663 -24.66 21.92 -49.94
N GLY A 664 -24.09 20.69 -50.01
CA GLY A 664 -22.79 20.41 -50.62
C GLY A 664 -22.78 20.23 -52.15
N GLN A 665 -22.00 19.26 -52.65
CA GLN A 665 -21.97 18.90 -54.08
C GLN A 665 -22.99 17.78 -54.43
N PRO A 666 -23.58 17.78 -55.64
CA PRO A 666 -24.55 16.77 -56.08
C PRO A 666 -24.01 15.34 -55.99
N CYS A 667 -24.86 14.39 -55.62
CA CYS A 667 -24.39 13.06 -55.24
C CYS A 667 -24.24 12.08 -56.41
N VAL A 668 -23.00 11.67 -56.70
CA VAL A 668 -22.64 11.01 -57.97
C VAL A 668 -23.13 9.56 -58.10
N TRP A 669 -23.31 8.83 -56.99
CA TRP A 669 -23.71 7.40 -57.01
C TRP A 669 -25.06 7.12 -56.31
N GLY A 670 -25.73 8.15 -55.80
CA GLY A 670 -27.01 8.06 -55.07
C GLY A 670 -28.25 8.50 -55.86
N GLN A 671 -28.14 8.70 -57.19
CA GLN A 671 -29.27 9.18 -58.00
C GLN A 671 -30.23 8.05 -58.40
N THR A 672 -31.45 8.08 -57.86
CA THR A 672 -32.58 7.29 -58.38
C THR A 672 -33.15 7.99 -59.63
N PRO A 673 -33.27 7.31 -60.79
CA PRO A 673 -33.77 7.94 -62.01
C PRO A 673 -35.22 8.44 -61.89
N GLY A 674 -35.38 9.76 -61.72
CA GLY A 674 -36.67 10.43 -61.60
C GLY A 674 -36.86 11.23 -60.30
N GLU A 675 -35.98 11.06 -59.31
CA GLU A 675 -35.99 11.82 -58.05
C GLU A 675 -35.17 13.13 -58.17
N PRO A 676 -35.35 14.10 -57.24
CA PRO A 676 -34.51 15.30 -57.16
C PRO A 676 -33.01 14.99 -57.02
N GLU A 677 -32.16 15.86 -57.57
CA GLU A 677 -30.70 15.74 -57.40
C GLU A 677 -30.26 16.23 -56.01
N LEU A 678 -30.39 15.36 -55.00
CA LEU A 678 -29.82 15.60 -53.68
C LEU A 678 -28.28 15.51 -53.71
N THR A 679 -27.66 16.31 -52.86
CA THR A 679 -26.24 16.28 -52.52
C THR A 679 -25.92 15.14 -51.56
N CYS A 680 -24.64 14.79 -51.45
CA CYS A 680 -24.24 13.75 -50.50
C CYS A 680 -24.30 14.22 -49.04
N LEU A 681 -24.43 15.53 -48.81
CA LEU A 681 -24.74 16.08 -47.49
C LEU A 681 -26.20 15.70 -47.16
N GLU A 682 -27.16 16.19 -47.94
CA GLU A 682 -28.59 15.89 -47.77
C GLU A 682 -28.86 14.38 -47.66
N GLN A 683 -28.29 13.52 -48.51
CA GLN A 683 -28.54 12.07 -48.43
C GLN A 683 -27.98 11.39 -47.15
N SER A 684 -26.94 11.93 -46.53
CA SER A 684 -26.41 11.41 -45.26
C SER A 684 -27.15 12.01 -44.06
N PHE A 685 -27.55 13.28 -44.14
CA PHE A 685 -28.20 14.05 -43.08
C PHE A 685 -29.72 14.23 -43.25
N ASP A 686 -30.39 13.40 -44.06
CA ASP A 686 -31.86 13.25 -44.15
C ASP A 686 -32.33 11.91 -43.54
N ASN A 687 -31.66 11.47 -42.47
CA ASN A 687 -31.97 10.27 -41.70
C ASN A 687 -32.17 10.63 -40.22
N ASN A 688 -32.66 9.69 -39.41
CA ASN A 688 -32.66 9.87 -37.95
C ASN A 688 -31.24 9.70 -37.40
N PHE A 689 -30.91 10.48 -36.37
CA PHE A 689 -29.64 10.48 -35.66
C PHE A 689 -29.88 10.30 -34.16
N TYR A 690 -28.98 9.59 -33.48
CA TYR A 690 -28.95 9.49 -32.02
C TYR A 690 -27.83 10.37 -31.43
N LEU A 691 -27.98 10.74 -30.16
CA LEU A 691 -27.04 11.59 -29.43
C LEU A 691 -25.93 10.76 -28.75
N ILE A 692 -24.76 11.37 -28.62
CA ILE A 692 -23.58 10.80 -27.97
C ILE A 692 -22.90 11.87 -27.11
N LEU A 693 -22.55 11.51 -25.88
CA LEU A 693 -21.75 12.34 -24.96
C LEU A 693 -20.54 11.52 -24.48
N ASN A 694 -19.32 12.06 -24.55
CA ASN A 694 -18.14 11.41 -23.97
C ASN A 694 -17.01 12.37 -23.61
N VAL A 695 -16.08 11.88 -22.80
CA VAL A 695 -14.73 12.45 -22.64
C VAL A 695 -13.72 11.38 -23.02
N ALA A 696 -13.10 11.49 -24.19
CA ALA A 696 -11.97 10.67 -24.56
C ALA A 696 -10.68 11.17 -23.87
N VAL A 697 -9.75 10.24 -23.65
CA VAL A 697 -8.42 10.50 -23.09
C VAL A 697 -7.39 10.01 -24.11
N GLY A 698 -6.53 10.91 -24.58
CA GLY A 698 -5.63 10.57 -25.67
C GLY A 698 -6.31 10.56 -27.04
N GLY A 699 -5.52 10.28 -28.07
CA GLY A 699 -6.01 10.27 -29.46
C GLY A 699 -5.04 10.89 -30.46
N THR A 700 -5.29 10.65 -31.74
CA THR A 700 -4.47 11.17 -32.83
C THR A 700 -4.54 12.70 -32.92
N TRP A 701 -5.67 13.32 -32.57
CA TRP A 701 -5.84 14.78 -32.51
C TRP A 701 -5.40 15.38 -31.16
N PRO A 702 -6.00 15.05 -30.00
CA PRO A 702 -5.68 15.66 -28.71
C PRO A 702 -4.28 15.31 -28.16
N LYS A 703 -3.64 14.26 -28.72
CA LYS A 703 -2.40 13.64 -28.21
C LYS A 703 -2.62 12.98 -26.84
N ALA A 704 -1.66 12.17 -26.41
CA ALA A 704 -1.70 11.56 -25.09
C ALA A 704 -1.61 12.63 -23.98
N PRO A 705 -2.18 12.36 -22.79
CA PRO A 705 -1.84 13.06 -21.56
C PRO A 705 -0.32 13.17 -21.33
N ASN A 706 0.08 14.21 -20.65
CA ASN A 706 1.45 14.46 -20.20
C ASN A 706 1.51 14.81 -18.69
N GLU A 707 2.70 15.13 -18.17
CA GLU A 707 2.93 15.46 -16.76
C GLU A 707 2.16 16.68 -16.22
N THR A 708 1.55 17.49 -17.08
CA THR A 708 0.68 18.62 -16.68
C THR A 708 -0.80 18.26 -16.57
N THR A 709 -1.17 17.04 -17.00
CA THR A 709 -2.56 16.56 -17.01
C THR A 709 -2.94 16.12 -15.61
N LYS A 710 -4.04 16.66 -15.10
CA LYS A 710 -4.58 16.27 -13.79
C LYS A 710 -5.64 15.20 -13.98
N PHE A 711 -5.71 14.27 -13.03
CA PHE A 711 -6.74 13.26 -12.95
C PHE A 711 -7.24 13.13 -11.50
N PRO A 712 -8.55 12.93 -11.26
CA PRO A 712 -9.62 12.95 -12.26
C PRO A 712 -9.84 14.34 -12.89
N ARG A 713 -10.43 14.33 -14.08
CA ARG A 713 -10.91 15.50 -14.85
C ARG A 713 -12.07 15.04 -15.74
N GLY A 714 -12.98 15.93 -16.11
CA GLY A 714 -14.18 15.49 -16.83
C GLY A 714 -15.02 16.60 -17.42
N MET A 715 -16.19 16.21 -17.91
CA MET A 715 -17.21 17.10 -18.46
C MET A 715 -18.45 17.05 -17.56
N LEU A 716 -19.04 18.24 -17.33
CA LEU A 716 -20.32 18.40 -16.65
C LEU A 716 -21.37 18.80 -17.70
N VAL A 717 -22.53 18.16 -17.68
CA VAL A 717 -23.65 18.47 -18.59
C VAL A 717 -24.89 18.74 -17.75
N ASP A 718 -25.45 19.93 -17.88
CA ASP A 718 -26.64 20.37 -17.15
C ASP A 718 -27.92 19.88 -17.83
N TYR A 719 -28.00 20.00 -19.16
CA TYR A 719 -29.10 19.42 -19.92
C TYR A 719 -28.71 19.10 -21.36
N VAL A 720 -29.48 18.18 -21.95
CA VAL A 720 -29.60 18.02 -23.40
C VAL A 720 -31.07 18.20 -23.76
N ARG A 721 -31.37 19.14 -24.67
CA ARG A 721 -32.74 19.44 -25.11
C ARG A 721 -32.84 19.38 -26.63
N VAL A 722 -33.89 18.72 -27.12
CA VAL A 722 -34.20 18.62 -28.55
C VAL A 722 -35.56 19.26 -28.80
N TYR A 723 -35.61 20.22 -29.72
CA TYR A 723 -36.80 20.95 -30.09
C TYR A 723 -37.09 20.79 -31.58
N GLN A 724 -38.36 20.79 -31.95
CA GLN A 724 -38.78 20.70 -33.34
C GLN A 724 -39.97 21.60 -33.64
N THR A 725 -39.98 22.14 -34.86
CA THR A 725 -41.17 22.78 -35.42
C THR A 725 -42.28 21.75 -35.64
N ALA A 726 -43.53 22.19 -35.61
CA ALA A 726 -44.69 21.34 -35.94
C ALA A 726 -44.62 20.70 -37.35
N ALA A 727 -43.82 21.26 -38.27
CA ALA A 727 -43.57 20.69 -39.59
C ALA A 727 -42.58 19.52 -39.53
N GLN A 728 -41.50 19.64 -38.76
CA GLN A 728 -40.51 18.58 -38.55
C GLN A 728 -41.13 17.38 -37.79
N GLN A 729 -41.91 17.65 -36.72
CA GLN A 729 -42.65 16.61 -35.99
C GLN A 729 -43.64 15.83 -36.88
N ALA A 730 -44.21 16.47 -37.90
CA ALA A 730 -45.15 15.85 -38.83
C ALA A 730 -44.48 15.15 -40.03
N ALA A 731 -43.14 15.22 -40.13
CA ALA A 731 -42.32 14.61 -41.18
C ALA A 731 -41.54 13.37 -40.70
N GLN A 732 -41.66 13.03 -39.42
CA GLN A 732 -41.21 11.79 -38.79
C GLN A 732 -42.33 10.73 -38.78
#